data_AF-A0A5C5YMU8-F1
#
_entry.id   AF-A0A5C5YMU8-F1
#
_cell.length_a   1.000
_cell.length_b   1.000
_cell.length_c   1.000
_cell.angle_alpha   90.00
_cell.angle_beta   90.00
_cell.angle_gamma   90.00
#
_symmetry.space_group_name_H-M   'P 1'
#
loop_
_entity.id
_entity.type
_entity.pdbx_description
1 polymer ?
#
loop_
_entity_poly.entity_id
_entity_poly.type
_entity_poly.pdbx_seq_one_letter_code
_entity_poly.pdbx_strand_id
1 'polypeptide(L)'
;MSLPRSELRRVSALAAVVALVVCVGCLLTDHLRWATHRTTEVQALSEAEAAAQQDAASAPALERLVERQTSQSLRLRNRERVLGITAVAAAALLVVATRRPAGTKPPLPATLDRCMPRAPVEPLSDPAETPVDPNRGDDQTAPEVDLIPLREIVDRVGREAHRLIPLLHAVQAEYRYLPPAALDELCYLTEVTPTQLAGVASFYARFRTKPCGKHLVEVCRGTACHVAGADRVLEELKRGLGIAPGDDTDPTGQATVETVGCMGCCNLAPAVSQHGELVANVSVEDLPEIIAHCLDKSKRRSGGYRPFRKKTAAPIESGTPLLEGPSGLPNVVTAGWRAGAHSTLEDYERSGGFAALARCVSALSPEEIIDQIEQSGLRGRGGGGFPTARKWRVVSQQSGEKYVVANGDEGDPGAYMDRSIMESAPAGVLEGMLIAARAIGANRGVVYVRNEYPVAVQRMRETVDQMRSKGYLGKGILGSSLEFDVEVVEGAGAFICGEETALIESVMGRRGTPRSKPPYPAESGLWGRPTLVNNVESLACVPWILRHGASSFAALGTESSKGTKVFSLAGKVRRGGLVEAPMGVTIRQLIEEYGGGVAVGRRFKAVQIGGPSGGCLPAELSDIPIDYDALRQQGAIMGSGGLVVLDDTDCMVDVARYFLEFTQQESCGHCTFCRVGTRKLLDLLERLCAGKGTRRDLSEIESLAVSVAHGSLCGLGKTAPNPVLTTFRHFRDEYEAHLEGRCPAGRCKSLISYHVTQDCVGCTLCAQHCPVAAIEPTPYRQHVIDLDRCTRCDACRTTCPEQAIVTTSPASPRRRKTQPNAA
;
A
#
# COMPACT_ATOMS: atom_id res chain seq x y z
N MET A 1 -51.19 -41.02 -20.27
CA MET A 1 -50.18 -42.04 -20.63
C MET A 1 -48.82 -41.57 -20.12
N SER A 2 -48.33 -42.14 -19.02
CA SER A 2 -47.03 -41.81 -18.44
C SER A 2 -45.94 -42.67 -19.08
N LEU A 3 -44.96 -42.03 -19.73
CA LEU A 3 -43.79 -42.72 -20.26
C LEU A 3 -42.98 -43.37 -19.12
N PRO A 4 -42.43 -44.58 -19.32
CA PRO A 4 -41.59 -45.23 -18.32
C PRO A 4 -40.37 -44.37 -17.99
N ARG A 5 -39.96 -44.36 -16.70
CA ARG A 5 -38.86 -43.50 -16.18
C ARG A 5 -37.54 -43.64 -16.96
N SER A 6 -37.28 -44.80 -17.56
CA SER A 6 -36.12 -45.06 -18.42
C SER A 6 -36.18 -44.30 -19.75
N GLU A 7 -37.36 -44.18 -20.36
CA GLU A 7 -37.56 -43.41 -21.59
C GLU A 7 -37.53 -41.91 -21.31
N LEU A 8 -38.11 -41.44 -20.20
CA LEU A 8 -38.03 -40.04 -19.79
C LEU A 8 -36.56 -39.57 -19.65
N ARG A 9 -35.70 -40.41 -19.05
CA ARG A 9 -34.27 -40.11 -18.91
C ARG A 9 -33.53 -40.05 -20.25
N ARG A 10 -33.88 -40.93 -21.20
CA ARG A 10 -33.30 -40.92 -22.55
C ARG A 10 -33.71 -39.67 -23.32
N VAL A 11 -34.98 -39.27 -23.23
CA VAL A 11 -35.50 -38.05 -23.85
C VAL A 11 -34.83 -36.81 -23.23
N SER A 12 -34.70 -36.73 -21.90
CA SER A 12 -34.02 -35.62 -21.23
C SER A 12 -32.53 -35.55 -21.55
N ALA A 13 -31.83 -36.69 -21.65
CA ALA A 13 -30.42 -36.72 -22.04
C ALA A 13 -30.24 -36.27 -23.50
N LEU A 14 -31.10 -36.72 -24.42
CA LEU A 14 -31.05 -36.30 -25.82
C LEU A 14 -31.33 -34.80 -25.98
N ALA A 15 -32.34 -34.28 -25.27
CA ALA A 15 -32.65 -32.85 -25.27
C ALA A 15 -31.49 -32.00 -24.72
N ALA A 16 -30.82 -32.48 -23.66
CA ALA A 16 -29.65 -31.82 -23.09
C ALA A 16 -28.45 -31.80 -24.07
N VAL A 17 -28.18 -32.89 -24.77
CA VAL A 17 -27.13 -32.95 -25.80
C VAL A 17 -27.42 -31.98 -26.94
N VAL A 18 -28.66 -31.96 -27.44
CA VAL A 18 -29.07 -31.03 -28.50
C VAL A 18 -28.90 -29.58 -28.06
N ALA A 19 -29.35 -29.22 -26.86
CA ALA A 19 -29.19 -27.89 -26.30
C ALA A 19 -27.71 -27.49 -26.17
N LEU A 20 -26.85 -28.41 -25.72
CA LEU A 20 -25.41 -28.17 -25.59
C LEU A 20 -24.74 -27.90 -26.94
N VAL A 21 -25.04 -28.74 -27.95
CA VAL A 21 -24.50 -28.59 -29.31
C VAL A 21 -24.93 -27.28 -29.94
N VAL A 22 -26.20 -26.89 -29.78
CA VAL A 22 -26.71 -25.62 -30.29
C VAL A 22 -26.06 -24.43 -29.59
N CYS A 23 -25.91 -24.47 -28.26
CA CYS A 23 -25.27 -23.37 -27.52
C CYS A 23 -23.79 -23.21 -27.89
N VAL A 24 -23.05 -24.32 -27.96
CA VAL A 24 -21.63 -24.32 -28.34
C VAL A 24 -21.46 -23.86 -29.79
N GLY A 25 -22.31 -24.32 -30.72
CA GLY A 25 -22.31 -23.88 -32.10
C GLY A 25 -22.59 -22.38 -32.26
N CYS A 26 -23.56 -21.84 -31.51
CA CYS A 26 -23.84 -20.40 -31.49
C CYS A 26 -22.66 -19.59 -30.95
N LEU A 27 -22.04 -20.03 -29.85
CA LEU A 27 -20.87 -19.36 -29.25
C LEU A 27 -19.65 -19.37 -30.20
N LEU A 28 -19.39 -20.49 -30.88
CA LEU A 28 -18.34 -20.58 -31.91
C LEU A 28 -18.63 -19.65 -33.10
N THR A 29 -19.88 -19.58 -33.54
CA THR A 29 -20.29 -18.71 -34.65
C THR A 29 -20.15 -17.23 -34.27
N ASP A 30 -20.55 -16.85 -33.05
CA ASP A 30 -20.40 -15.50 -32.53
C ASP A 30 -18.92 -15.12 -32.37
N HIS A 31 -18.06 -16.06 -31.93
CA HIS A 31 -16.61 -15.85 -31.84
C HIS A 31 -15.94 -15.68 -33.22
N LEU A 32 -16.36 -16.44 -34.24
CA LEU A 32 -15.85 -16.32 -35.60
C LEU A 32 -16.31 -15.00 -36.26
N ARG A 33 -17.56 -14.58 -36.02
CA ARG A 33 -18.08 -13.28 -36.47
C ARG A 33 -17.36 -12.11 -35.79
N TRP A 34 -17.11 -12.21 -34.49
CA TRP A 34 -16.34 -11.22 -33.75
C TRP A 34 -14.91 -11.10 -34.27
N ALA A 35 -14.24 -12.23 -34.51
CA ALA A 35 -12.87 -12.25 -35.04
C ALA A 35 -12.75 -11.60 -36.43
N THR A 36 -13.79 -11.72 -37.27
CA THR A 36 -13.83 -11.14 -38.62
C THR A 36 -14.28 -9.68 -38.65
N HIS A 37 -15.15 -9.23 -37.75
CA HIS A 37 -15.63 -7.84 -37.68
C HIS A 37 -14.67 -6.88 -36.94
N ARG A 38 -13.86 -7.40 -36.02
CA ARG A 38 -12.97 -6.59 -35.18
C ARG A 38 -11.93 -5.79 -35.98
N THR A 39 -11.43 -6.32 -37.09
CA THR A 39 -10.42 -5.63 -37.90
C THR A 39 -11.00 -4.41 -38.62
N THR A 40 -12.18 -4.53 -39.20
CA THR A 40 -12.88 -3.44 -39.90
C THR A 40 -13.41 -2.36 -38.94
N GLU A 41 -13.89 -2.75 -37.76
CA GLU A 41 -14.49 -1.83 -36.80
C GLU A 41 -13.47 -1.03 -35.99
N VAL A 42 -12.31 -1.63 -35.68
CA VAL A 42 -11.20 -0.94 -35.00
C VAL A 42 -10.58 0.10 -35.94
N GLN A 43 -10.49 -0.21 -37.23
CA GLN A 43 -10.00 0.72 -38.24
C GLN A 43 -10.95 1.92 -38.40
N ALA A 44 -12.27 1.68 -38.46
CA ALA A 44 -13.27 2.74 -38.54
C ALA A 44 -13.29 3.67 -37.29
N LEU A 45 -13.06 3.13 -36.08
CA LEU A 45 -12.90 4.00 -34.90
C LEU A 45 -11.62 4.81 -34.95
N SER A 46 -10.51 4.18 -35.32
CA SER A 46 -9.22 4.90 -35.39
C SER A 46 -9.28 6.05 -36.40
N GLU A 47 -9.98 5.87 -37.52
CA GLU A 47 -10.21 6.91 -38.53
C GLU A 47 -11.15 8.01 -38.02
N ALA A 48 -12.23 7.66 -37.31
CA ALA A 48 -13.15 8.63 -36.72
C ALA A 48 -12.56 9.41 -35.54
N GLU A 49 -11.70 8.78 -34.72
CA GLU A 49 -10.95 9.42 -33.64
C GLU A 49 -9.91 10.41 -34.21
N ALA A 50 -9.19 10.01 -35.26
CA ALA A 50 -8.25 10.90 -35.95
C ALA A 50 -8.97 12.13 -36.55
N ALA A 51 -10.16 11.94 -37.14
CA ALA A 51 -10.98 13.04 -37.67
C ALA A 51 -11.50 13.97 -36.55
N ALA A 52 -11.97 13.42 -35.42
CA ALA A 52 -12.46 14.21 -34.29
C ALA A 52 -11.35 14.98 -33.55
N GLN A 53 -10.09 14.53 -33.65
CA GLN A 53 -8.93 15.26 -33.13
C GLN A 53 -8.54 16.46 -34.00
N GLN A 54 -8.88 16.43 -35.29
CA GLN A 54 -8.56 17.50 -36.25
C GLN A 54 -9.69 18.52 -36.40
N ASP A 55 -10.95 18.10 -36.23
CA ASP A 55 -12.13 18.95 -36.39
C ASP A 55 -13.20 18.67 -35.32
N ALA A 56 -13.50 19.68 -34.51
CA ALA A 56 -14.52 19.60 -33.46
C ALA A 56 -15.93 19.34 -33.99
N ALA A 57 -16.24 19.67 -35.25
CA ALA A 57 -17.53 19.37 -35.87
C ALA A 57 -17.75 17.86 -36.14
N SER A 58 -16.68 17.05 -36.07
CA SER A 58 -16.72 15.60 -36.28
C SER A 58 -17.00 14.80 -34.99
N ALA A 59 -16.98 15.44 -33.81
CA ALA A 59 -17.23 14.78 -32.53
C ALA A 59 -18.60 14.05 -32.43
N PRO A 60 -19.73 14.59 -32.94
CA PRO A 60 -21.01 13.89 -32.91
C PRO A 60 -21.07 12.64 -33.81
N ALA A 61 -20.18 12.53 -34.80
CA ALA A 61 -20.09 11.33 -35.63
C ALA A 61 -19.34 10.20 -34.91
N LEU A 62 -18.25 10.54 -34.20
CA LEU A 62 -17.53 9.61 -33.32
C LEU A 62 -18.43 9.10 -32.19
N GLU A 63 -19.17 10.00 -31.53
CA GLU A 63 -20.08 9.63 -30.43
C GLU A 63 -21.15 8.63 -30.89
N ARG A 64 -21.78 8.86 -32.05
CA ARG A 64 -22.75 7.91 -32.64
C ARG A 64 -22.12 6.57 -33.00
N LEU A 65 -20.86 6.55 -33.45
CA LEU A 65 -20.13 5.32 -33.76
C LEU A 65 -19.82 4.52 -32.49
N VAL A 66 -19.36 5.20 -31.43
CA VAL A 66 -19.07 4.62 -30.11
C VAL A 66 -20.34 4.07 -29.46
N GLU A 67 -21.45 4.81 -29.50
CA GLU A 67 -22.75 4.35 -29.00
C GLU A 67 -23.22 3.09 -29.72
N ARG A 68 -23.11 3.05 -31.05
CA ARG A 68 -23.52 1.90 -31.86
C ARG A 68 -22.71 0.66 -31.52
N GLN A 69 -21.38 0.79 -31.38
CA GLN A 69 -20.51 -0.32 -31.00
C GLN A 69 -20.72 -0.78 -29.56
N THR A 70 -20.92 0.16 -28.64
CA THR A 70 -21.21 -0.16 -27.24
C THR A 70 -22.52 -0.94 -27.14
N SER A 71 -23.55 -0.51 -27.86
CA SER A 71 -24.86 -1.18 -27.91
C SER A 71 -24.76 -2.58 -28.55
N GLN A 72 -23.99 -2.75 -29.62
CA GLN A 72 -23.74 -4.06 -30.24
C GLN A 72 -22.96 -4.99 -29.31
N SER A 73 -21.92 -4.49 -28.64
CA SER A 73 -21.11 -5.24 -27.67
C SER A 73 -21.93 -5.71 -26.47
N LEU A 74 -22.84 -4.86 -25.97
CA LEU A 74 -23.76 -5.22 -24.89
C LEU A 74 -24.74 -6.32 -25.32
N ARG A 75 -25.28 -6.25 -26.56
CA ARG A 75 -26.16 -7.29 -27.11
C ARG A 75 -25.44 -8.64 -27.25
N LEU A 76 -24.20 -8.64 -27.75
CA LEU A 76 -23.35 -9.84 -27.86
C LEU A 76 -23.07 -10.44 -26.47
N ARG A 77 -22.61 -9.64 -25.51
CA ARG A 77 -22.34 -10.11 -24.13
C ARG A 77 -23.57 -10.67 -23.43
N ASN A 78 -24.74 -10.05 -23.61
CA ASN A 78 -25.99 -10.56 -23.05
C ASN A 78 -26.38 -11.88 -23.70
N ARG A 79 -26.21 -12.02 -25.01
CA ARG A 79 -26.46 -13.27 -25.73
C ARG A 79 -25.50 -14.39 -25.32
N GLU A 80 -24.20 -14.10 -25.19
CA GLU A 80 -23.19 -15.04 -24.70
C GLU A 80 -23.48 -15.49 -23.26
N ARG A 81 -23.91 -14.57 -22.39
CA ARG A 81 -24.33 -14.92 -21.01
C ARG A 81 -25.52 -15.87 -21.01
N VAL A 82 -26.55 -15.60 -21.81
CA VAL A 82 -27.72 -16.48 -21.91
C VAL A 82 -27.31 -17.85 -22.44
N LEU A 83 -26.54 -17.91 -23.54
CA LEU A 83 -26.06 -19.18 -24.11
C LEU A 83 -25.16 -19.96 -23.15
N GLY A 84 -24.30 -19.28 -22.39
CA GLY A 84 -23.44 -19.89 -21.38
C GLY A 84 -24.23 -20.49 -20.22
N ILE A 85 -25.21 -19.76 -19.69
CA ILE A 85 -26.11 -20.26 -18.64
C ILE A 85 -26.91 -21.47 -19.15
N THR A 86 -27.44 -21.41 -20.37
CA THR A 86 -28.17 -22.52 -20.99
C THR A 86 -27.27 -23.74 -21.22
N ALA A 87 -26.02 -23.56 -21.63
CA ALA A 87 -25.06 -24.65 -21.81
C ALA A 87 -24.72 -25.33 -20.47
N VAL A 88 -24.50 -24.54 -19.40
CA VAL A 88 -24.25 -25.08 -18.05
C VAL A 88 -25.47 -25.85 -17.52
N ALA A 89 -26.67 -25.32 -17.70
CA ALA A 89 -27.91 -26.00 -17.32
C ALA A 89 -28.12 -27.30 -18.10
N ALA A 90 -27.84 -27.30 -19.41
CA ALA A 90 -27.92 -28.49 -20.25
C ALA A 90 -26.87 -29.55 -19.84
N ALA A 91 -25.63 -29.14 -19.54
CA ALA A 91 -24.60 -30.04 -19.04
C ALA A 91 -24.98 -30.68 -17.69
N ALA A 92 -25.53 -29.89 -16.76
CA ALA A 92 -26.02 -30.40 -15.48
C ALA A 92 -27.18 -31.39 -15.68
N LEU A 93 -28.12 -31.09 -16.57
CA LEU A 93 -29.23 -32.00 -16.90
C LEU A 93 -28.73 -33.32 -17.51
N LEU A 94 -27.69 -33.26 -18.36
CA LEU A 94 -27.06 -34.44 -18.95
C LEU A 94 -26.40 -35.33 -17.88
N VAL A 95 -25.69 -34.74 -16.93
CA VAL A 95 -25.07 -35.47 -15.80
C VAL A 95 -26.13 -36.16 -14.95
N VAL A 96 -27.25 -35.48 -14.67
CA VAL A 96 -28.36 -36.05 -13.90
C VAL A 96 -29.08 -37.15 -14.68
N ALA A 97 -29.30 -36.96 -15.98
CA ALA A 97 -30.00 -37.93 -16.83
C ALA A 97 -29.18 -39.21 -17.12
N THR A 98 -27.84 -39.11 -17.09
CA THR A 98 -26.92 -40.22 -17.39
C THR A 98 -26.40 -40.96 -16.14
N ARG A 99 -26.63 -40.44 -14.94
CA ARG A 99 -26.30 -41.14 -13.68
C ARG A 99 -27.12 -42.44 -13.55
N ARG A 100 -26.45 -43.60 -13.60
CA ARG A 100 -27.04 -44.90 -13.24
C ARG A 100 -27.26 -44.97 -11.73
N PRO A 101 -28.38 -45.54 -11.24
CA PRO A 101 -28.53 -45.86 -9.83
C PRO A 101 -27.53 -46.96 -9.45
N ALA A 102 -26.89 -46.83 -8.29
CA ALA A 102 -25.87 -47.75 -7.80
C ALA A 102 -26.49 -49.13 -7.49
N GLY A 103 -25.96 -50.18 -8.12
CA GLY A 103 -26.35 -51.56 -7.86
C GLY A 103 -25.38 -52.55 -8.54
N THR A 104 -24.64 -53.26 -7.67
CA THR A 104 -23.89 -54.53 -7.84
C THR A 104 -22.86 -54.68 -8.98
N LYS A 105 -21.57 -54.75 -8.60
CA LYS A 105 -20.42 -55.14 -9.46
C LYS A 105 -20.35 -56.67 -9.63
N PRO A 106 -20.08 -57.22 -10.84
CA PRO A 106 -19.64 -58.61 -11.01
C PRO A 106 -18.09 -58.71 -10.99
N PRO A 107 -17.51 -59.91 -10.76
CA PRO A 107 -16.06 -60.08 -10.61
C PRO A 107 -15.34 -60.21 -11.96
N LEU A 108 -14.06 -59.81 -12.00
CA LEU A 108 -13.16 -59.96 -13.16
C LEU A 108 -12.23 -61.17 -12.98
N PRO A 109 -11.85 -61.89 -14.05
CA PRO A 109 -10.89 -62.99 -13.97
C PRO A 109 -9.43 -62.49 -14.03
N ALA A 110 -8.58 -63.25 -13.34
CA ALA A 110 -7.14 -63.06 -13.26
C ALA A 110 -6.43 -63.55 -14.53
N THR A 111 -5.54 -62.73 -15.10
CA THR A 111 -4.24 -63.11 -15.68
C THR A 111 -3.66 -61.95 -16.48
N LEU A 112 -2.63 -61.30 -15.93
CA LEU A 112 -1.41 -60.87 -16.64
C LEU A 112 -0.46 -60.30 -15.60
N ASP A 113 0.45 -61.17 -15.18
CA ASP A 113 1.48 -60.92 -14.18
C ASP A 113 2.85 -60.88 -14.90
N ARG A 114 3.72 -59.98 -14.40
CA ARG A 114 5.20 -59.91 -14.55
C ARG A 114 5.85 -59.29 -15.80
N CYS A 115 6.36 -58.05 -15.67
CA CYS A 115 7.77 -57.79 -15.29
C CYS A 115 8.18 -56.29 -15.22
N MET A 116 8.86 -55.96 -14.11
CA MET A 116 9.68 -54.78 -13.73
C MET A 116 9.03 -53.54 -13.07
N PRO A 117 9.67 -53.01 -11.98
CA PRO A 117 9.00 -52.24 -10.95
C PRO A 117 9.14 -50.73 -11.17
N ARG A 118 8.02 -50.03 -11.39
CA ARG A 118 7.88 -48.62 -11.03
C ARG A 118 7.35 -48.57 -9.59
N ALA A 119 7.98 -47.77 -8.73
CA ALA A 119 7.50 -47.50 -7.39
C ALA A 119 6.03 -47.02 -7.42
N PRO A 120 5.16 -47.54 -6.54
CA PRO A 120 3.73 -47.30 -6.63
C PRO A 120 3.39 -45.87 -6.21
N VAL A 121 2.74 -45.16 -7.12
CA VAL A 121 1.85 -44.05 -6.82
C VAL A 121 0.58 -44.68 -6.23
N GLU A 122 0.33 -44.45 -4.94
CA GLU A 122 -0.94 -44.85 -4.33
C GLU A 122 -2.10 -44.07 -4.96
N PRO A 123 -3.18 -44.75 -5.38
CA PRO A 123 -4.42 -44.10 -5.75
C PRO A 123 -5.08 -43.52 -4.51
N LEU A 124 -5.51 -42.26 -4.61
CA LEU A 124 -6.36 -41.56 -3.64
C LEU A 124 -7.56 -42.44 -3.26
N SER A 125 -7.52 -43.00 -2.05
CA SER A 125 -8.66 -43.54 -1.35
C SER A 125 -9.62 -42.39 -0.99
N ASP A 126 -10.92 -42.67 -1.02
CA ASP A 126 -11.94 -41.85 -0.33
C ASP A 126 -11.42 -41.49 1.07
N PRO A 127 -11.68 -40.27 1.58
CA PRO A 127 -11.09 -39.81 2.83
C PRO A 127 -11.57 -40.73 3.97
N ALA A 128 -10.74 -41.70 4.31
CA ALA A 128 -10.85 -42.46 5.53
C ALA A 128 -10.73 -41.44 6.67
N GLU A 129 -11.69 -41.50 7.59
CA GLU A 129 -11.56 -40.95 8.93
C GLU A 129 -10.16 -41.30 9.44
N THR A 130 -9.30 -40.29 9.56
CA THR A 130 -7.99 -40.46 10.18
C THR A 130 -8.19 -41.01 11.59
N PRO A 131 -7.39 -41.98 12.05
CA PRO A 131 -7.46 -42.45 13.43
C PRO A 131 -7.21 -41.25 14.34
N VAL A 132 -8.19 -40.97 15.19
CA VAL A 132 -8.03 -40.08 16.33
C VAL A 132 -6.89 -40.67 17.16
N ASP A 133 -5.77 -39.96 17.21
CA ASP A 133 -4.73 -40.20 18.19
C ASP A 133 -5.38 -40.01 19.58
N PRO A 134 -5.53 -41.07 20.39
CA PRO A 134 -6.26 -40.98 21.65
C PRO A 134 -5.54 -40.14 22.71
N ASN A 135 -4.36 -39.59 22.40
CA ASN A 135 -3.62 -38.64 23.22
C ASN A 135 -3.40 -37.26 22.55
N ARG A 136 -3.97 -37.02 21.37
CA ARG A 136 -4.02 -35.67 20.79
C ARG A 136 -5.30 -35.03 21.30
N GLY A 137 -5.16 -34.21 22.34
CA GLY A 137 -6.25 -33.40 22.89
C GLY A 137 -6.74 -32.40 21.86
N ASP A 138 -7.62 -32.86 20.97
CA ASP A 138 -8.35 -32.07 19.99
C ASP A 138 -9.81 -31.99 20.46
N ASP A 139 -9.99 -31.29 21.58
CA ASP A 139 -11.23 -30.62 21.96
C ASP A 139 -10.84 -29.25 22.52
N GLN A 140 -10.27 -28.40 21.67
CA GLN A 140 -10.37 -26.97 21.88
C GLN A 140 -11.56 -26.50 21.07
N THR A 141 -12.75 -26.66 21.63
CA THR A 141 -13.86 -25.74 21.38
C THR A 141 -13.28 -24.33 21.25
N ALA A 142 -13.59 -23.63 20.15
CA ALA A 142 -13.22 -22.22 20.03
C ALA A 142 -13.62 -21.54 21.34
N PRO A 143 -12.71 -20.83 22.02
CA PRO A 143 -12.94 -20.36 23.38
C PRO A 143 -14.28 -19.62 23.40
N GLU A 144 -15.17 -20.01 24.31
CA GLU A 144 -16.50 -19.42 24.44
C GLU A 144 -16.32 -17.90 24.60
N VAL A 145 -16.72 -17.14 23.58
CA VAL A 145 -16.50 -15.69 23.52
C VAL A 145 -17.63 -15.03 24.28
N ASP A 146 -17.29 -14.26 25.31
CA ASP A 146 -18.28 -13.41 25.99
C ASP A 146 -18.79 -12.33 25.03
N LEU A 147 -20.08 -12.35 24.71
CA LEU A 147 -20.73 -11.41 23.80
C LEU A 147 -21.33 -10.19 24.53
N ILE A 148 -21.27 -10.11 25.86
CA ILE A 148 -21.77 -8.95 26.60
C ILE A 148 -21.12 -7.64 26.13
N PRO A 149 -19.77 -7.55 26.00
CA PRO A 149 -19.11 -6.34 25.53
C PRO A 149 -19.56 -5.90 24.13
N LEU A 150 -19.99 -6.84 23.27
CA LEU A 150 -20.39 -6.53 21.90
C LEU A 150 -21.62 -5.62 21.84
N ARG A 151 -22.60 -5.83 22.74
CA ARG A 151 -23.80 -4.98 22.78
C ARG A 151 -23.46 -3.55 23.17
N GLU A 152 -22.58 -3.39 24.16
CA GLU A 152 -22.08 -2.07 24.58
C GLU A 152 -21.31 -1.36 23.46
N ILE A 153 -20.51 -2.12 22.69
CA ILE A 153 -19.82 -1.60 21.50
C ILE A 153 -20.82 -1.09 20.47
N VAL A 154 -21.84 -1.88 20.13
CA VAL A 154 -22.86 -1.50 19.13
C VAL A 154 -23.64 -0.27 19.59
N ASP A 155 -24.05 -0.21 20.85
CA ASP A 155 -24.81 0.92 21.39
C ASP A 155 -23.97 2.21 21.45
N ARG A 156 -22.65 2.10 21.68
CA ARG A 156 -21.72 3.24 21.67
C ARG A 156 -21.36 3.71 20.26
N VAL A 157 -21.10 2.79 19.33
CA VAL A 157 -20.53 3.12 18.02
C VAL A 157 -21.62 3.41 16.98
N GLY A 158 -22.73 2.68 17.00
CA GLY A 158 -23.83 2.78 16.04
C GLY A 158 -24.17 1.44 15.37
N ARG A 159 -25.29 1.41 14.66
CA ARG A 159 -25.85 0.20 14.01
C ARG A 159 -25.82 0.27 12.49
N GLU A 160 -25.52 1.43 11.94
CA GLU A 160 -25.58 1.70 10.51
C GLU A 160 -24.43 1.04 9.76
N ALA A 161 -24.67 0.61 8.53
CA ALA A 161 -23.64 -0.11 7.75
C ALA A 161 -22.34 0.69 7.54
N HIS A 162 -22.41 2.02 7.52
CA HIS A 162 -21.22 2.87 7.39
C HIS A 162 -20.32 2.90 8.63
N ARG A 163 -20.81 2.41 9.78
CA ARG A 163 -20.05 2.28 11.03
C ARG A 163 -19.26 0.97 11.11
N LEU A 164 -19.28 0.13 10.06
CA LEU A 164 -18.64 -1.18 10.07
C LEU A 164 -17.14 -1.13 10.43
N ILE A 165 -16.35 -0.23 9.83
CA ILE A 165 -14.91 -0.12 10.15
C ILE A 165 -14.69 0.27 11.62
N PRO A 166 -15.32 1.34 12.15
CA PRO A 166 -15.29 1.66 13.58
C PRO A 166 -15.75 0.50 14.50
N LEU A 167 -16.79 -0.24 14.11
CA LEU A 167 -17.28 -1.39 14.86
C LEU A 167 -16.23 -2.50 14.92
N LEU A 168 -15.60 -2.84 13.80
CA LEU A 168 -14.54 -3.85 13.77
C LEU A 168 -13.31 -3.42 14.58
N HIS A 169 -12.95 -2.13 14.58
CA HIS A 169 -11.90 -1.61 15.47
C HIS A 169 -12.26 -1.81 16.94
N ALA A 170 -13.49 -1.49 17.34
CA ALA A 170 -13.93 -1.64 18.72
C ALA A 170 -14.01 -3.12 19.16
N VAL A 171 -14.50 -4.00 18.29
CA VAL A 171 -14.50 -5.46 18.53
C VAL A 171 -13.07 -5.97 18.66
N GLN A 172 -12.18 -5.58 17.75
CA GLN A 172 -10.78 -6.01 17.82
C GLN A 172 -10.05 -5.45 19.05
N ALA A 173 -10.34 -4.23 19.48
CA ALA A 173 -9.75 -3.68 20.70
C ALA A 173 -10.16 -4.49 21.95
N GLU A 174 -11.41 -4.95 22.00
CA GLU A 174 -11.94 -5.75 23.11
C GLU A 174 -11.39 -7.19 23.09
N TYR A 175 -11.48 -7.88 21.95
CA TYR A 175 -11.15 -9.30 21.87
C TYR A 175 -9.70 -9.58 21.42
N ARG A 176 -8.96 -8.56 20.97
CA ARG A 176 -7.61 -8.60 20.33
C ARG A 176 -7.56 -9.27 18.95
N TYR A 177 -8.70 -9.69 18.44
CA TYR A 177 -8.92 -10.18 17.09
C TYR A 177 -10.41 -10.03 16.78
N LEU A 178 -10.86 -10.55 15.65
CA LEU A 178 -12.26 -10.59 15.27
C LEU A 178 -12.82 -12.03 15.41
N PRO A 179 -13.41 -12.39 16.55
CA PRO A 179 -13.99 -13.72 16.75
C PRO A 179 -15.17 -13.98 15.80
N PRO A 180 -15.26 -15.16 15.16
CA PRO A 180 -16.39 -15.49 14.31
C PRO A 180 -17.75 -15.32 14.99
N ALA A 181 -17.90 -15.79 16.24
CA ALA A 181 -19.13 -15.65 17.01
C ALA A 181 -19.53 -14.18 17.25
N ALA A 182 -18.55 -13.30 17.49
CA ALA A 182 -18.80 -11.87 17.67
C ALA A 182 -19.18 -11.19 16.35
N LEU A 183 -18.59 -11.61 15.23
CA LEU A 183 -18.92 -11.09 13.89
C LEU A 183 -20.31 -11.51 13.43
N ASP A 184 -20.73 -12.74 13.73
CA ASP A 184 -22.08 -13.23 13.44
C ASP A 184 -23.14 -12.45 14.23
N GLU A 185 -22.92 -12.27 15.54
CA GLU A 185 -23.80 -11.47 16.39
C GLU A 185 -23.78 -9.98 15.98
N LEU A 186 -22.65 -9.44 15.54
CA LEU A 186 -22.56 -8.08 15.02
C LEU A 186 -23.49 -7.88 13.81
N CYS A 187 -23.55 -8.86 12.90
CA CYS A 187 -24.48 -8.81 11.75
C CYS A 187 -25.95 -8.87 12.20
N TYR A 188 -26.25 -9.52 13.32
CA TYR A 188 -27.61 -9.58 13.87
C TYR A 188 -28.02 -8.26 14.55
N LEU A 189 -27.08 -7.59 15.21
CA LEU A 189 -27.35 -6.36 15.97
C LEU A 189 -27.36 -5.07 15.12
N THR A 190 -26.85 -5.14 13.88
CA THR A 190 -26.60 -3.97 13.02
C THR A 190 -27.19 -4.16 11.61
N GLU A 191 -27.12 -3.12 10.79
CA GLU A 191 -27.50 -3.17 9.37
C GLU A 191 -26.44 -3.84 8.47
N VAL A 192 -25.35 -4.34 9.07
CA VAL A 192 -24.24 -4.94 8.35
C VAL A 192 -24.60 -6.34 7.88
N THR A 193 -24.50 -6.58 6.57
CA THR A 193 -24.66 -7.92 6.02
C THR A 193 -23.38 -8.77 6.18
N PRO A 194 -23.50 -10.11 6.29
CA PRO A 194 -22.34 -11.00 6.34
C PRO A 194 -21.36 -10.81 5.16
N THR A 195 -21.89 -10.51 3.97
CA THR A 195 -21.07 -10.23 2.78
C THR A 195 -20.26 -8.93 2.91
N GLN A 196 -20.87 -7.87 3.45
CA GLN A 196 -20.14 -6.62 3.71
C GLN A 196 -19.07 -6.83 4.77
N LEU A 197 -19.42 -7.50 5.87
CA LEU A 197 -18.49 -7.83 6.94
C LEU A 197 -17.30 -8.61 6.40
N ALA A 198 -17.53 -9.71 5.70
CA ALA A 198 -16.46 -10.53 5.13
C ALA A 198 -15.60 -9.73 4.13
N GLY A 199 -16.23 -8.91 3.29
CA GLY A 199 -15.52 -8.08 2.31
C GLY A 199 -14.65 -6.97 2.91
N VAL A 200 -15.02 -6.44 4.07
CA VAL A 200 -14.24 -5.43 4.80
C VAL A 200 -13.17 -6.10 5.67
N ALA A 201 -13.55 -7.07 6.51
CA ALA A 201 -12.63 -7.74 7.43
C ALA A 201 -11.48 -8.47 6.71
N SER A 202 -11.70 -8.95 5.48
CA SER A 202 -10.65 -9.58 4.67
C SER A 202 -9.80 -8.63 3.83
N PHE A 203 -10.25 -7.38 3.64
CA PHE A 203 -9.56 -6.42 2.76
C PHE A 203 -8.56 -5.55 3.50
N TYR A 204 -8.92 -5.11 4.71
CA TYR A 204 -8.12 -4.17 5.50
C TYR A 204 -7.10 -4.94 6.33
N ALA A 205 -5.82 -4.63 6.17
CA ALA A 205 -4.73 -5.39 6.78
C ALA A 205 -4.73 -5.32 8.31
N ARG A 206 -5.38 -4.30 8.90
CA ARG A 206 -5.50 -4.16 10.35
C ARG A 206 -6.46 -5.13 11.02
N PHE A 207 -7.38 -5.74 10.27
CA PHE A 207 -8.37 -6.63 10.86
C PHE A 207 -7.86 -8.06 10.90
N ARG A 208 -7.68 -8.56 12.12
CA ARG A 208 -7.10 -9.88 12.39
C ARG A 208 -8.22 -10.87 12.66
N THR A 209 -8.30 -11.92 11.84
CA THR A 209 -9.28 -13.01 12.01
C THR A 209 -8.72 -14.22 12.77
N LYS A 210 -7.43 -14.19 13.12
CA LYS A 210 -6.76 -15.21 13.94
C LYS A 210 -6.49 -14.66 15.35
N PRO A 211 -6.48 -15.51 16.39
CA PRO A 211 -6.08 -15.09 17.72
C PRO A 211 -4.74 -14.33 17.71
N CYS A 212 -4.67 -13.27 18.51
CA CYS A 212 -3.44 -12.53 18.76
C CYS A 212 -2.88 -12.96 20.12
N GLY A 213 -1.56 -13.10 20.20
CA GLY A 213 -0.85 -13.27 21.45
C GLY A 213 -1.06 -12.07 22.38
N LYS A 214 -0.74 -12.24 23.66
CA LYS A 214 -0.88 -11.16 24.66
C LYS A 214 -0.01 -9.94 24.38
N HIS A 215 1.06 -10.09 23.61
CA HIS A 215 2.00 -9.05 23.24
C HIS A 215 2.07 -8.93 21.71
N LEU A 216 1.63 -7.80 21.16
CA LEU A 216 1.74 -7.53 19.73
C LEU A 216 3.01 -6.72 19.45
N VAL A 217 3.86 -7.25 18.58
CA VAL A 217 5.06 -6.61 18.06
C VAL A 217 4.93 -6.46 16.56
N GLU A 218 4.96 -5.22 16.09
CA GLU A 218 4.76 -4.89 14.68
C GLU A 218 6.08 -4.35 14.12
N VAL A 219 6.62 -4.99 13.08
CA VAL A 219 7.84 -4.53 12.40
C VAL A 219 7.45 -3.68 11.19
N CYS A 220 7.90 -2.44 11.15
CA CYS A 220 7.64 -1.53 10.03
C CYS A 220 8.39 -2.02 8.78
N ARG A 221 7.65 -2.25 7.68
CA ARG A 221 8.21 -2.58 6.37
C ARG A 221 8.17 -1.40 5.40
N GLY A 222 8.09 -0.16 5.88
CA GLY A 222 8.28 1.03 5.05
C GLY A 222 9.70 1.13 4.48
N THR A 223 9.89 1.86 3.39
CA THR A 223 11.14 1.89 2.59
C THR A 223 12.36 2.22 3.42
N ALA A 224 12.29 3.26 4.27
CA ALA A 224 13.41 3.63 5.13
C ALA A 224 13.80 2.48 6.09
N CYS A 225 12.83 1.74 6.61
CA CYS A 225 13.06 0.58 7.47
C CYS A 225 13.64 -0.60 6.67
N HIS A 226 13.14 -0.85 5.45
CA HIS A 226 13.69 -1.88 4.58
C HIS A 226 15.16 -1.61 4.21
N VAL A 227 15.49 -0.40 3.74
CA VAL A 227 16.89 -0.06 3.38
C VAL A 227 17.81 -0.06 4.60
N ALA A 228 17.27 0.20 5.80
CA ALA A 228 17.96 0.11 7.08
C ALA A 228 18.05 -1.31 7.67
N GLY A 229 17.46 -2.32 7.03
CA GLY A 229 17.60 -3.74 7.42
C GLY A 229 16.48 -4.33 8.28
N ALA A 230 15.26 -3.80 8.20
CA ALA A 230 14.11 -4.31 8.96
C ALA A 230 13.77 -5.80 8.71
N ASP A 231 14.07 -6.34 7.52
CA ASP A 231 13.86 -7.77 7.25
C ASP A 231 14.73 -8.65 8.17
N ARG A 232 15.94 -8.19 8.52
CA ARG A 232 16.81 -8.88 9.48
C ARG A 232 16.24 -8.81 10.89
N VAL A 233 15.70 -7.65 11.30
CA VAL A 233 15.02 -7.46 12.60
C VAL A 233 13.84 -8.44 12.72
N LEU A 234 13.03 -8.57 11.68
CA LEU A 234 11.89 -9.49 11.63
C LEU A 234 12.31 -10.96 11.74
N GLU A 235 13.27 -11.39 10.91
CA GLU A 235 13.79 -12.77 10.92
C GLU A 235 14.30 -13.16 12.31
N GLU A 236 15.07 -12.25 12.93
CA GLU A 236 15.68 -12.47 14.24
C GLU A 236 14.68 -12.45 15.41
N LEU A 237 13.67 -11.58 15.35
CA LEU A 237 12.57 -11.55 16.32
C LEU A 237 11.78 -12.87 16.31
N LYS A 238 11.38 -13.32 15.11
CA LYS A 238 10.62 -14.59 14.97
C LYS A 238 11.44 -15.77 15.45
N ARG A 239 12.73 -15.81 15.12
CA ARG A 239 13.66 -16.85 15.59
C ARG A 239 13.79 -16.85 17.10
N GLY A 240 13.97 -15.68 17.71
CA GLY A 240 14.13 -15.54 19.16
C GLY A 240 12.89 -15.91 19.97
N LEU A 241 11.70 -15.79 19.38
CA LEU A 241 10.43 -16.22 19.99
C LEU A 241 10.02 -17.66 19.61
N GLY A 242 10.80 -18.35 18.78
CA GLY A 242 10.47 -19.71 18.33
C GLY A 242 9.23 -19.78 17.42
N ILE A 243 8.91 -18.70 16.70
CA ILE A 243 7.79 -18.65 15.75
C ILE A 243 8.18 -19.42 14.48
N ALA A 244 7.36 -20.40 14.09
CA ALA A 244 7.62 -21.21 12.90
C ALA A 244 7.48 -20.41 11.59
N PRO A 245 8.15 -20.81 10.51
CA PRO A 245 7.96 -20.20 9.19
C PRO A 245 6.49 -20.29 8.74
N GLY A 246 5.88 -19.14 8.42
CA GLY A 246 4.47 -19.05 8.04
C GLY A 246 3.52 -18.69 9.18
N ASP A 247 3.97 -18.82 10.43
CA ASP A 247 3.26 -18.34 11.61
C ASP A 247 3.70 -16.93 12.00
N ASP A 248 2.88 -16.29 12.81
CA ASP A 248 3.10 -14.96 13.38
C ASP A 248 3.03 -14.95 14.91
N THR A 249 2.55 -16.03 15.54
CA THR A 249 2.32 -16.09 16.98
C THR A 249 3.16 -17.21 17.56
N ASP A 250 3.78 -16.95 18.71
CA ASP A 250 4.64 -17.93 19.36
C ASP A 250 3.81 -19.13 19.87
N PRO A 251 4.42 -20.32 20.04
CA PRO A 251 3.72 -21.53 20.47
C PRO A 251 3.00 -21.41 21.83
N THR A 252 3.37 -20.44 22.67
CA THR A 252 2.77 -20.22 23.99
C THR A 252 1.65 -19.16 23.99
N GLY A 253 1.36 -18.55 22.82
CA GLY A 253 0.35 -17.50 22.67
C GLY A 253 0.63 -16.24 23.50
N GLN A 254 1.88 -16.02 23.90
CA GLN A 254 2.28 -14.80 24.62
C GLN A 254 2.58 -13.64 23.68
N ALA A 255 3.16 -13.88 22.51
CA ALA A 255 3.64 -12.86 21.60
C ALA A 255 3.25 -13.15 20.14
N THR A 256 2.84 -12.10 19.44
CA THR A 256 2.61 -12.09 17.99
C THR A 256 3.58 -11.10 17.37
N VAL A 257 4.30 -11.52 16.33
CA VAL A 257 5.17 -10.71 15.50
C VAL A 257 4.60 -10.63 14.10
N GLU A 258 4.14 -9.44 13.73
CA GLU A 258 3.62 -9.16 12.40
C GLU A 258 4.34 -8.01 11.72
N THR A 259 4.05 -7.82 10.44
CA THR A 259 4.61 -6.75 9.63
C THR A 259 3.53 -5.75 9.31
N VAL A 260 3.88 -4.47 9.35
CA VAL A 260 2.95 -3.40 8.99
C VAL A 260 3.54 -2.53 7.89
N GLY A 261 2.68 -1.76 7.22
CA GLY A 261 3.10 -0.73 6.28
C GLY A 261 3.96 0.35 6.95
N CYS A 262 4.29 1.40 6.18
CA CYS A 262 5.06 2.51 6.73
C CYS A 262 4.33 3.16 7.92
N MET A 263 4.98 3.23 9.09
CA MET A 263 4.46 3.92 10.30
C MET A 263 4.68 5.44 10.28
N GLY A 264 5.19 6.01 9.18
CA GLY A 264 5.48 7.45 9.07
C GLY A 264 6.62 7.96 9.97
N CYS A 265 7.47 7.09 10.51
CA CYS A 265 8.59 7.46 11.37
C CYS A 265 9.93 7.16 10.70
N CYS A 266 10.04 7.47 9.42
CA CYS A 266 11.15 7.01 8.59
C CYS A 266 12.53 7.58 9.01
N ASN A 267 12.56 8.67 9.75
CA ASN A 267 13.77 9.22 10.40
C ASN A 267 14.26 8.38 11.60
N LEU A 268 13.44 7.42 12.07
CA LEU A 268 13.70 6.54 13.23
C LEU A 268 13.91 5.08 12.81
N ALA A 269 14.16 4.83 11.52
CA ALA A 269 14.28 3.49 10.95
C ALA A 269 15.55 2.74 11.40
N PRO A 270 15.50 1.40 11.61
CA PRO A 270 14.32 0.54 11.58
C PRO A 270 13.41 0.78 12.79
N ALA A 271 12.11 0.79 12.54
CA ALA A 271 11.10 1.04 13.56
C ALA A 271 10.27 -0.22 13.86
N VAL A 272 9.97 -0.42 15.14
CA VAL A 272 9.09 -1.49 15.64
C VAL A 272 8.02 -0.84 16.52
N SER A 273 6.79 -1.35 16.53
CA SER A 273 5.75 -0.98 17.50
C SER A 273 5.56 -2.12 18.48
N GLN A 274 5.45 -1.81 19.77
CA GLN A 274 5.07 -2.72 20.84
C GLN A 274 3.80 -2.18 21.48
N HIS A 275 2.66 -2.86 21.29
CA HIS A 275 1.36 -2.39 21.80
C HIS A 275 0.98 -0.96 21.36
N GLY A 276 1.30 -0.60 20.13
CA GLY A 276 1.06 0.75 19.59
C GLY A 276 2.11 1.79 20.02
N GLU A 277 3.06 1.41 20.89
CA GLU A 277 4.18 2.28 21.25
C GLU A 277 5.37 2.05 20.32
N LEU A 278 5.83 3.12 19.68
CA LEU A 278 6.95 3.07 18.76
C LEU A 278 8.28 2.79 19.49
N VAL A 279 9.18 2.07 18.84
CA VAL A 279 10.57 1.82 19.23
C VAL A 279 11.44 2.15 18.03
N ALA A 280 12.31 3.14 18.21
CA ALA A 280 13.18 3.69 17.16
C ALA A 280 14.54 2.99 17.08
N ASN A 281 15.17 3.04 15.90
CA ASN A 281 16.54 2.60 15.64
C ASN A 281 16.83 1.20 16.18
N VAL A 282 15.92 0.26 15.91
CA VAL A 282 16.01 -1.12 16.37
C VAL A 282 17.08 -1.86 15.59
N SER A 283 18.00 -2.45 16.34
CA SER A 283 19.10 -3.28 15.85
C SER A 283 18.98 -4.70 16.39
N VAL A 284 19.78 -5.63 15.86
CA VAL A 284 19.74 -7.05 16.29
C VAL A 284 20.15 -7.18 17.76
N GLU A 285 21.00 -6.27 18.23
CA GLU A 285 21.50 -6.18 19.59
C GLU A 285 20.40 -5.78 20.60
N ASP A 286 19.34 -5.10 20.15
CA ASP A 286 18.21 -4.70 21.00
C ASP A 286 17.19 -5.85 21.20
N LEU A 287 17.22 -6.87 20.33
CA LEU A 287 16.18 -7.91 20.27
C LEU A 287 16.07 -8.78 21.53
N PRO A 288 17.16 -9.19 22.20
CA PRO A 288 17.04 -9.98 23.42
C PRO A 288 16.21 -9.28 24.51
N GLU A 289 16.30 -7.95 24.62
CA GLU A 289 15.52 -7.18 25.60
C GLU A 289 14.06 -6.99 25.16
N ILE A 290 13.82 -6.82 23.85
CA ILE A 290 12.47 -6.81 23.28
C ILE A 290 11.77 -8.15 23.52
N ILE A 291 12.46 -9.26 23.24
CA ILE A 291 11.96 -10.62 23.46
C ILE A 291 11.69 -10.86 24.95
N ALA A 292 12.62 -10.47 25.82
CA ALA A 292 12.42 -10.57 27.27
C ALA A 292 11.18 -9.79 27.73
N HIS A 293 10.92 -8.58 27.20
CA HIS A 293 9.69 -7.85 27.51
C HIS A 293 8.41 -8.52 27.01
N CYS A 294 8.49 -9.36 25.97
CA CYS A 294 7.35 -10.12 25.47
C CYS A 294 7.08 -11.38 26.31
N LEU A 295 8.11 -11.96 26.91
CA LEU A 295 8.05 -13.26 27.60
C LEU A 295 8.02 -13.16 29.15
N ASP A 296 8.51 -12.05 29.73
CA ASP A 296 8.67 -11.91 31.18
C ASP A 296 7.40 -11.38 31.89
N LYS A 297 6.79 -12.25 32.72
CA LYS A 297 5.61 -11.93 33.54
C LYS A 297 5.91 -10.97 34.70
N SER A 298 7.17 -10.85 35.14
CA SER A 298 7.58 -10.12 36.36
C SER A 298 7.73 -8.62 36.16
N LYS A 299 7.83 -8.14 34.91
CA LYS A 299 7.87 -6.72 34.57
C LYS A 299 6.49 -6.04 34.55
N ARG A 300 5.43 -6.77 34.96
CA ARG A 300 4.08 -6.24 35.18
C ARG A 300 3.99 -5.58 36.56
N ARG A 301 3.88 -4.25 36.63
CA ARG A 301 3.34 -3.56 37.81
C ARG A 301 1.85 -3.28 37.60
N SER A 302 1.10 -3.20 38.70
CA SER A 302 -0.30 -2.81 38.77
C SER A 302 -0.51 -1.42 38.15
N GLY A 303 -0.89 -1.38 36.86
CA GLY A 303 -1.24 -0.13 36.17
C GLY A 303 -0.88 -0.03 34.68
N GLY A 304 -0.11 -0.95 34.09
CA GLY A 304 0.18 -0.93 32.64
C GLY A 304 1.50 -1.60 32.22
N TYR A 305 1.60 -1.89 30.92
CA TYR A 305 2.81 -2.39 30.25
C TYR A 305 3.86 -1.27 30.17
N ARG A 306 5.15 -1.60 30.35
CA ARG A 306 6.25 -0.66 30.09
C ARG A 306 6.92 -1.05 28.77
N PRO A 307 6.86 -0.22 27.72
CA PRO A 307 7.55 -0.50 26.46
C PRO A 307 9.06 -0.57 26.66
N PHE A 308 9.75 -1.31 25.79
CA PHE A 308 11.21 -1.24 25.72
C PHE A 308 11.64 0.20 25.36
N ARG A 309 12.50 0.80 26.19
CA ARG A 309 13.14 2.09 25.92
C ARG A 309 14.64 1.92 25.81
N LYS A 310 15.18 2.18 24.64
CA LYS A 310 16.63 2.21 24.41
C LYS A 310 17.24 3.32 25.27
N LYS A 311 18.22 2.99 26.12
CA LYS A 311 18.86 3.94 27.07
C LYS A 311 19.47 5.19 26.42
N THR A 312 19.74 5.12 25.11
CA THR A 312 20.34 6.19 24.29
C THR A 312 19.34 6.86 23.34
N ALA A 313 18.08 6.43 23.29
CA ALA A 313 17.09 7.05 22.42
C ALA A 313 16.52 8.31 23.08
N ALA A 314 16.51 9.43 22.35
CA ALA A 314 15.69 10.57 22.71
C ALA A 314 14.22 10.13 22.87
N PRO A 315 13.43 10.75 23.76
CA PRO A 315 12.00 10.49 23.83
C PRO A 315 11.36 10.62 22.45
N ILE A 316 10.50 9.69 22.05
CA ILE A 316 9.74 9.76 20.79
C ILE A 316 8.84 11.00 20.75
N GLU A 317 8.53 11.55 21.93
CA GLU A 317 7.91 12.86 22.14
C GLU A 317 8.70 14.05 21.56
N SER A 318 9.96 13.86 21.14
CA SER A 318 10.79 14.94 20.56
C SER A 318 10.34 15.46 19.19
N GLY A 319 9.25 14.92 18.63
CA GLY A 319 8.68 15.36 17.35
C GLY A 319 9.57 15.04 16.15
N THR A 320 9.01 15.14 14.95
CA THR A 320 9.79 15.00 13.73
C THR A 320 10.70 16.24 13.57
N PRO A 321 12.03 16.10 13.44
CA PRO A 321 12.92 17.25 13.25
C PRO A 321 12.52 18.06 12.02
N LEU A 322 12.26 19.36 12.18
CA LEU A 322 12.16 20.30 11.08
C LEU A 322 13.58 20.79 10.77
N LEU A 323 14.08 20.46 9.59
CA LEU A 323 15.40 20.85 9.13
C LEU A 323 15.31 22.26 8.55
N GLU A 324 15.95 23.19 9.24
CA GLU A 324 16.02 24.58 8.78
C GLU A 324 16.92 24.68 7.55
N GLY A 325 16.40 25.33 6.52
CA GLY A 325 17.15 25.64 5.31
C GLY A 325 17.98 26.91 5.46
N PRO A 326 18.88 27.16 4.50
CA PRO A 326 19.71 28.36 4.47
C PRO A 326 18.94 29.68 4.16
N SER A 327 17.60 29.68 4.05
CA SER A 327 16.85 30.80 3.47
C SER A 327 15.86 31.47 4.42
N GLY A 328 15.94 32.81 4.51
CA GLY A 328 14.97 33.68 5.19
C GLY A 328 13.64 33.82 4.45
N LEU A 329 13.17 32.75 3.79
CA LEU A 329 11.87 32.70 3.14
C LEU A 329 10.78 32.32 4.16
N PRO A 330 9.54 32.81 4.00
CA PRO A 330 8.48 32.48 4.92
C PRO A 330 8.06 31.02 4.79
N ASN A 331 7.95 30.32 5.93
CA ASN A 331 7.21 29.07 6.01
C ASN A 331 5.72 29.35 5.81
N VAL A 332 5.04 28.48 5.06
CA VAL A 332 3.58 28.57 4.83
C VAL A 332 2.87 27.64 5.80
N VAL A 333 3.20 26.34 5.76
CA VAL A 333 2.50 25.30 6.52
C VAL A 333 3.11 25.10 7.91
N THR A 334 4.44 25.18 7.99
CA THR A 334 5.20 25.02 9.24
C THR A 334 5.38 26.35 9.99
N ALA A 335 4.70 27.41 9.54
CA ALA A 335 4.72 28.71 10.21
C ALA A 335 4.24 28.58 11.67
N GLY A 336 5.06 29.03 12.62
CA GLY A 336 4.73 28.99 14.04
C GLY A 336 4.90 27.61 14.70
N TRP A 337 5.37 26.59 13.98
CA TRP A 337 5.72 25.31 14.58
C TRP A 337 6.89 25.50 15.55
N ARG A 338 6.76 24.94 16.75
CA ARG A 338 7.84 24.91 17.74
C ARG A 338 8.55 23.55 17.63
N ALA A 339 9.88 23.56 17.55
CA ALA A 339 10.66 22.33 17.49
C ALA A 339 10.29 21.41 18.68
N GLY A 340 9.80 20.20 18.36
CA GLY A 340 9.43 19.20 19.36
C GLY A 340 8.17 19.49 20.18
N ALA A 341 7.31 20.44 19.78
CA ALA A 341 6.06 20.73 20.48
C ALA A 341 4.88 20.87 19.51
N HIS A 342 3.70 20.42 19.94
CA HIS A 342 2.45 20.65 19.23
C HIS A 342 1.88 22.02 19.58
N SER A 343 1.28 22.71 18.61
CA SER A 343 0.53 23.94 18.81
C SER A 343 -0.84 23.60 19.37
N THR A 344 -1.21 24.17 20.53
CA THR A 344 -2.58 24.09 21.01
C THR A 344 -3.52 24.97 20.18
N LEU A 345 -4.83 24.83 20.38
CA LEU A 345 -5.81 25.72 19.75
C LEU A 345 -5.60 27.19 20.18
N GLU A 346 -5.28 27.43 21.46
CA GLU A 346 -4.97 28.77 21.97
C GLU A 346 -3.67 29.35 21.38
N ASP A 347 -2.64 28.52 21.17
CA ASP A 347 -1.43 28.94 20.45
C ASP A 347 -1.79 29.38 19.02
N TYR A 348 -2.64 28.61 18.34
CA TYR A 348 -3.09 28.93 16.99
C TYR A 348 -3.85 30.27 16.95
N GLU A 349 -4.81 30.48 17.86
CA GLU A 349 -5.55 31.74 18.01
C GLU A 349 -4.61 32.94 18.24
N ARG A 350 -3.66 32.82 19.18
CA ARG A 350 -2.69 33.89 19.48
C ARG A 350 -1.78 34.24 18.31
N SER A 351 -1.50 33.28 17.43
CA SER A 351 -0.70 33.49 16.22
C SER A 351 -1.49 34.10 15.04
N GLY A 352 -2.76 34.45 15.25
CA GLY A 352 -3.64 34.97 14.20
C GLY A 352 -4.43 33.90 13.45
N GLY A 353 -4.56 32.70 14.02
CA GLY A 353 -5.48 31.66 13.56
C GLY A 353 -6.92 32.16 13.52
N PHE A 354 -7.72 31.62 12.59
CA PHE A 354 -9.10 32.05 12.30
C PHE A 354 -9.28 33.46 11.73
N ALA A 355 -8.22 34.27 11.61
CA ALA A 355 -8.33 35.58 10.97
C ALA A 355 -8.70 35.48 9.48
N ALA A 356 -8.21 34.45 8.76
CA ALA A 356 -8.62 34.19 7.38
C ALA A 356 -10.09 33.78 7.31
N LEU A 357 -10.52 32.84 8.17
CA LEU A 357 -11.92 32.45 8.25
C LEU A 357 -12.84 33.65 8.56
N ALA A 358 -12.47 34.49 9.52
CA ALA A 358 -13.22 35.70 9.88
C ALA A 358 -13.40 36.63 8.67
N ARG A 359 -12.34 36.85 7.88
CA ARG A 359 -12.40 37.62 6.63
C ARG A 359 -13.30 36.93 5.59
N CYS A 360 -13.22 35.61 5.45
CA CYS A 360 -14.05 34.84 4.51
C CYS A 360 -15.55 34.91 4.81
N VAL A 361 -15.94 34.98 6.08
CA VAL A 361 -17.36 35.03 6.45
C VAL A 361 -17.91 36.45 6.49
N SER A 362 -17.07 37.46 6.75
CA SER A 362 -17.52 38.86 6.93
C SER A 362 -17.39 39.72 5.67
N ALA A 363 -16.42 39.45 4.80
CA ALA A 363 -16.03 40.38 3.74
C ALA A 363 -15.95 39.77 2.34
N LEU A 364 -15.94 38.43 2.22
CA LEU A 364 -15.76 37.75 0.93
C LEU A 364 -17.00 36.91 0.57
N SER A 365 -17.38 36.98 -0.71
CA SER A 365 -18.29 36.01 -1.30
C SER A 365 -17.62 34.66 -1.51
N PRO A 366 -18.38 33.56 -1.63
CA PRO A 366 -17.82 32.24 -1.92
C PRO A 366 -16.96 32.19 -3.19
N GLU A 367 -17.35 32.90 -4.25
CA GLU A 367 -16.58 32.94 -5.51
C GLU A 367 -15.26 33.70 -5.33
N GLU A 368 -15.24 34.83 -4.62
CA GLU A 368 -14.00 35.59 -4.36
C GLU A 368 -12.99 34.78 -3.53
N ILE A 369 -13.45 33.85 -2.69
CA ILE A 369 -12.57 32.91 -2.00
C ILE A 369 -11.94 31.95 -3.02
N ILE A 370 -12.73 31.35 -3.91
CA ILE A 370 -12.23 30.45 -4.97
C ILE A 370 -11.24 31.20 -5.87
N ASP A 371 -11.54 32.43 -6.26
CA ASP A 371 -10.69 33.27 -7.11
C ASP A 371 -9.35 33.59 -6.44
N GLN A 372 -9.33 33.86 -5.13
CA GLN A 372 -8.06 34.04 -4.41
C GLN A 372 -7.23 32.75 -4.36
N ILE A 373 -7.86 31.58 -4.23
CA ILE A 373 -7.16 30.29 -4.33
C ILE A 373 -6.66 30.05 -5.76
N GLU A 374 -7.41 30.45 -6.79
CA GLU A 374 -6.99 30.34 -8.18
C GLU A 374 -5.78 31.25 -8.47
N GLN A 375 -5.84 32.51 -8.06
CA GLN A 375 -4.74 33.47 -8.18
C GLN A 375 -3.48 33.04 -7.45
N SER A 376 -3.61 32.27 -6.36
CA SER A 376 -2.46 31.72 -5.65
C SER A 376 -1.71 30.66 -6.47
N GLY A 377 -2.39 30.02 -7.43
CA GLY A 377 -1.83 28.90 -8.19
C GLY A 377 -1.66 27.62 -7.38
N LEU A 378 -2.35 27.49 -6.23
CA LEU A 378 -2.29 26.29 -5.39
C LEU A 378 -2.72 25.04 -6.18
N ARG A 379 -1.79 24.08 -6.25
CA ARG A 379 -2.00 22.73 -6.76
C ARG A 379 -2.08 21.75 -5.58
N GLY A 380 -2.88 20.70 -5.71
CA GLY A 380 -3.07 19.70 -4.66
C GLY A 380 -1.76 19.03 -4.24
N ARG A 381 -1.46 19.04 -2.93
CA ARG A 381 -0.22 18.56 -2.33
C ARG A 381 -0.15 17.04 -2.11
N GLY A 382 -1.25 16.32 -2.29
CA GLY A 382 -1.28 14.84 -2.28
C GLY A 382 -0.68 14.16 -3.54
N GLY A 383 0.25 14.82 -4.23
CA GLY A 383 1.03 14.23 -5.33
C GLY A 383 0.56 14.47 -6.76
N GLY A 384 -0.75 14.41 -7.03
CA GLY A 384 -1.27 14.58 -8.40
C GLY A 384 -1.16 16.00 -8.96
N GLY A 385 -1.01 17.02 -8.10
CA GLY A 385 -0.83 18.41 -8.53
C GLY A 385 -2.01 18.98 -9.31
N PHE A 386 -3.24 18.53 -9.08
CA PHE A 386 -4.43 19.11 -9.74
C PHE A 386 -4.71 20.52 -9.19
N PRO A 387 -5.10 21.52 -10.01
CA PRO A 387 -5.42 22.86 -9.53
C PRO A 387 -6.56 22.87 -8.50
N THR A 388 -6.29 23.37 -7.29
CA THR A 388 -7.23 23.29 -6.16
C THR A 388 -8.51 24.08 -6.43
N ALA A 389 -8.39 25.32 -6.91
CA ALA A 389 -9.53 26.18 -7.22
C ALA A 389 -10.46 25.58 -8.29
N ARG A 390 -9.92 24.92 -9.32
CA ARG A 390 -10.73 24.23 -10.33
C ARG A 390 -11.58 23.12 -9.70
N LYS A 391 -11.00 22.34 -8.77
CA LYS A 391 -11.76 21.31 -8.04
C LYS A 391 -12.86 21.94 -7.19
N TRP A 392 -12.58 23.07 -6.53
CA TRP A 392 -13.56 23.79 -5.71
C TRP A 392 -14.71 24.32 -6.55
N ARG A 393 -14.42 24.92 -7.71
CA ARG A 393 -15.42 25.49 -8.62
C ARG A 393 -16.36 24.43 -9.19
N VAL A 394 -15.87 23.23 -9.51
CA VAL A 394 -16.74 22.12 -9.95
C VAL A 394 -17.74 21.73 -8.86
N VAL A 395 -17.30 21.68 -7.60
CA VAL A 395 -18.16 21.32 -6.46
C VAL A 395 -19.11 22.47 -6.08
N SER A 396 -18.65 23.73 -6.15
CA SER A 396 -19.47 24.90 -5.85
C SER A 396 -20.68 25.01 -6.81
N GLN A 397 -20.49 24.62 -8.06
CA GLN A 397 -21.54 24.61 -9.10
C GLN A 397 -22.60 23.50 -8.92
N GLN A 398 -22.32 22.47 -8.11
CA GLN A 398 -23.31 21.43 -7.85
C GLN A 398 -24.42 21.91 -6.89
N SER A 399 -25.60 21.32 -6.98
CA SER A 399 -26.72 21.60 -6.07
C SER A 399 -26.85 20.56 -4.96
N GLY A 400 -27.51 20.94 -3.86
CA GLY A 400 -27.83 20.04 -2.75
C GLY A 400 -26.74 20.00 -1.68
N GLU A 401 -26.81 18.99 -0.81
CA GLU A 401 -25.84 18.76 0.25
C GLU A 401 -24.46 18.42 -0.32
N LYS A 402 -23.40 18.95 0.29
CA LYS A 402 -22.01 18.80 -0.16
C LYS A 402 -21.10 18.50 1.02
N TYR A 403 -19.99 17.84 0.70
CA TYR A 403 -19.02 17.38 1.70
C TYR A 403 -17.61 17.93 1.42
N VAL A 404 -16.86 18.19 2.48
CA VAL A 404 -15.41 18.42 2.43
C VAL A 404 -14.71 17.23 3.10
N VAL A 405 -13.72 16.65 2.44
CA VAL A 405 -12.92 15.56 3.00
C VAL A 405 -11.45 15.97 3.02
N ALA A 406 -10.86 16.00 4.21
CA ALA A 406 -9.42 16.05 4.39
C ALA A 406 -8.86 14.63 4.33
N ASN A 407 -8.06 14.35 3.30
CA ASN A 407 -7.38 13.07 3.12
C ASN A 407 -6.03 13.11 3.84
N GLY A 408 -5.96 12.44 4.99
CA GLY A 408 -4.76 12.18 5.78
C GLY A 408 -4.34 10.71 5.74
N ASP A 409 -4.73 9.95 4.70
CA ASP A 409 -4.20 8.61 4.41
C ASP A 409 -2.84 8.72 3.71
N GLU A 410 -1.84 9.22 4.43
CA GLU A 410 -0.46 9.35 3.95
C GLU A 410 0.22 7.98 3.91
N GLY A 411 -0.20 7.16 2.96
CA GLY A 411 0.23 5.78 2.83
C GLY A 411 1.68 5.62 2.34
N ASP A 412 2.23 6.62 1.63
CA ASP A 412 3.52 6.55 0.94
C ASP A 412 4.68 6.21 1.90
N PRO A 413 5.33 5.05 1.77
CA PRO A 413 6.63 4.80 2.38
C PRO A 413 7.63 5.95 2.21
N GLY A 414 8.19 6.43 3.32
CA GLY A 414 9.08 7.59 3.34
C GLY A 414 8.38 8.93 3.60
N ALA A 415 7.04 8.99 3.49
CA ALA A 415 6.26 10.19 3.75
C ALA A 415 5.70 10.23 5.18
N TYR A 416 5.73 11.42 5.78
CA TYR A 416 5.24 11.71 7.14
C TYR A 416 4.95 13.20 7.37
N MET A 417 4.73 13.95 6.28
CA MET A 417 4.45 15.38 6.32
C MET A 417 3.02 15.63 6.79
N ASP A 418 2.01 14.91 6.27
CA ASP A 418 0.62 15.05 6.69
C ASP A 418 0.46 14.61 8.15
N ARG A 419 1.13 13.52 8.54
CA ARG A 419 1.21 13.11 9.95
C ARG A 419 1.62 14.27 10.83
N SER A 420 2.75 14.87 10.49
CA SER A 420 3.36 15.93 11.30
C SER A 420 2.50 17.19 11.30
N ILE A 421 1.77 17.48 10.21
CA ILE A 421 0.82 18.59 10.16
C ILE A 421 -0.37 18.35 11.10
N MET A 422 -1.00 17.18 11.04
CA MET A 422 -2.13 16.84 11.92
C MET A 422 -1.72 16.72 13.38
N GLU A 423 -0.50 16.26 13.64
CA GLU A 423 0.04 16.16 14.98
C GLU A 423 0.45 17.53 15.53
N SER A 424 1.16 18.36 14.76
CA SER A 424 1.72 19.60 15.29
C SER A 424 0.79 20.80 15.19
N ALA A 425 -0.09 20.88 14.19
CA ALA A 425 -0.95 22.04 13.95
C ALA A 425 -2.33 21.66 13.36
N PRO A 426 -3.12 20.82 14.05
CA PRO A 426 -4.42 20.34 13.56
C PRO A 426 -5.42 21.47 13.24
N ALA A 427 -5.41 22.56 14.02
CA ALA A 427 -6.33 23.69 13.85
C ALA A 427 -6.19 24.39 12.50
N GLY A 428 -4.99 24.45 11.92
CA GLY A 428 -4.77 25.05 10.60
C GLY A 428 -5.42 24.27 9.47
N VAL A 429 -5.42 22.93 9.58
CA VAL A 429 -6.13 22.04 8.63
C VAL A 429 -7.64 22.26 8.72
N LEU A 430 -8.17 22.33 9.94
CA LEU A 430 -9.59 22.53 10.20
C LEU A 430 -10.09 23.93 9.78
N GLU A 431 -9.29 24.98 9.98
CA GLU A 431 -9.59 26.31 9.42
C GLU A 431 -9.64 26.26 7.88
N GLY A 432 -8.68 25.56 7.25
CA GLY A 432 -8.70 25.32 5.81
C GLY A 432 -9.97 24.61 5.32
N MET A 433 -10.44 23.60 6.07
CA MET A 433 -11.72 22.92 5.78
C MET A 433 -12.93 23.85 5.91
N LEU A 434 -12.97 24.70 6.96
CA LEU A 434 -14.03 25.68 7.17
C LEU A 434 -14.12 26.70 6.02
N ILE A 435 -12.96 27.19 5.57
CA ILE A 435 -12.87 28.11 4.43
C ILE A 435 -13.32 27.40 3.14
N ALA A 436 -12.88 26.16 2.91
CA ALA A 436 -13.33 25.37 1.77
C ALA A 436 -14.85 25.14 1.80
N ALA A 437 -15.39 24.81 2.96
CA ALA A 437 -16.82 24.61 3.17
C ALA A 437 -17.62 25.88 2.87
N ARG A 438 -17.15 27.04 3.33
CA ARG A 438 -17.72 28.35 3.00
C ARG A 438 -17.70 28.63 1.49
N ALA A 439 -16.59 28.30 0.82
CA ALA A 439 -16.42 28.55 -0.61
C ALA A 439 -17.34 27.67 -1.48
N ILE A 440 -17.55 26.40 -1.11
CA ILE A 440 -18.36 25.48 -1.92
C ILE A 440 -19.82 25.36 -1.46
N GLY A 441 -20.15 25.85 -0.26
CA GLY A 441 -21.45 25.68 0.38
C GLY A 441 -21.67 24.28 0.98
N ALA A 442 -20.65 23.72 1.61
CA ALA A 442 -20.75 22.44 2.34
C ALA A 442 -21.05 22.67 3.82
N ASN A 443 -21.75 21.72 4.44
CA ASN A 443 -22.14 21.76 5.86
C ASN A 443 -21.56 20.59 6.68
N ARG A 444 -20.91 19.63 6.02
CA ARG A 444 -20.35 18.43 6.63
C ARG A 444 -18.93 18.17 6.14
N GLY A 445 -18.07 17.82 7.09
CA GLY A 445 -16.67 17.53 6.86
C GLY A 445 -16.28 16.15 7.40
N VAL A 446 -15.31 15.52 6.73
CA VAL A 446 -14.65 14.31 7.24
C VAL A 446 -13.15 14.53 7.20
N VAL A 447 -12.47 14.24 8.31
CA VAL A 447 -11.01 14.06 8.34
C VAL A 447 -10.77 12.56 8.35
N TYR A 448 -10.24 12.02 7.25
CA TYR A 448 -9.87 10.62 7.17
C TYR A 448 -8.39 10.47 7.53
N VAL A 449 -8.09 9.76 8.59
CA VAL A 449 -6.71 9.56 9.09
C VAL A 449 -6.42 8.06 9.11
N ARG A 450 -5.25 7.67 8.60
CA ARG A 450 -4.82 6.27 8.65
C ARG A 450 -4.61 5.76 10.07
N ASN A 451 -4.89 4.48 10.29
CA ASN A 451 -4.79 3.85 11.62
C ASN A 451 -3.35 3.83 12.17
N GLU A 452 -2.33 3.87 11.30
CA GLU A 452 -0.94 3.91 11.74
C GLU A 452 -0.53 5.23 12.41
N TYR A 453 -1.40 6.25 12.41
CA TYR A 453 -1.18 7.55 13.08
C TYR A 453 -2.15 7.77 14.26
N PRO A 454 -2.08 6.96 15.33
CA PRO A 454 -3.01 7.08 16.46
C PRO A 454 -2.92 8.44 17.15
N VAL A 455 -1.72 9.05 17.21
CA VAL A 455 -1.52 10.39 17.78
C VAL A 455 -2.21 11.47 16.92
N ALA A 456 -2.12 11.39 15.59
CA ALA A 456 -2.82 12.30 14.70
C ALA A 456 -4.34 12.17 14.84
N VAL A 457 -4.87 10.94 14.91
CA VAL A 457 -6.30 10.67 15.15
C VAL A 457 -6.75 11.33 16.46
N GLN A 458 -6.01 11.10 17.55
CA GLN A 458 -6.32 11.66 18.87
C GLN A 458 -6.31 13.20 18.84
N ARG A 459 -5.23 13.82 18.34
CA ARG A 459 -5.10 15.27 18.31
C ARG A 459 -6.14 15.95 17.41
N MET A 460 -6.48 15.34 16.28
CA MET A 460 -7.57 15.83 15.43
C MET A 460 -8.92 15.77 16.15
N ARG A 461 -9.24 14.66 16.85
CA ARG A 461 -10.48 14.53 17.63
C ARG A 461 -10.55 15.58 18.74
N GLU A 462 -9.50 15.70 19.55
CA GLU A 462 -9.41 16.69 20.62
C GLU A 462 -9.57 18.13 20.11
N THR A 463 -8.92 18.47 19.00
CA THR A 463 -9.02 19.81 18.40
C THR A 463 -10.41 20.08 17.84
N VAL A 464 -11.05 19.08 17.22
CA VAL A 464 -12.44 19.18 16.75
C VAL A 464 -13.39 19.43 17.92
N ASP A 465 -13.24 18.72 19.03
CA ASP A 465 -14.08 18.91 20.22
C ASP A 465 -13.87 20.29 20.88
N GLN A 466 -12.63 20.76 20.95
CA GLN A 466 -12.30 22.11 21.40
C GLN A 466 -12.86 23.20 20.48
N MET A 467 -12.78 23.01 19.16
CA MET A 467 -13.35 23.95 18.18
C MET A 467 -14.87 23.98 18.26
N ARG A 468 -15.55 22.85 18.49
CA ARG A 468 -16.99 22.81 18.76
C ARG A 468 -17.33 23.58 20.03
N SER A 469 -16.61 23.37 21.13
CA SER A 469 -16.91 24.04 22.41
C SER A 469 -16.70 25.57 22.35
N LYS A 470 -15.76 26.04 21.53
CA LYS A 470 -15.53 27.47 21.27
C LYS A 470 -16.41 28.08 20.16
N GLY A 471 -17.28 27.30 19.51
CA GLY A 471 -18.18 27.79 18.46
C GLY A 471 -17.53 28.03 17.09
N TYR A 472 -16.36 27.44 16.82
CA TYR A 472 -15.74 27.43 15.49
C TYR A 472 -16.28 26.31 14.59
N LEU A 473 -17.00 25.34 15.15
CA LEU A 473 -17.74 24.28 14.46
C LEU A 473 -19.18 24.25 14.95
N GLY A 474 -20.08 23.71 14.12
CA GLY A 474 -21.51 23.68 14.38
C GLY A 474 -22.25 24.75 13.59
N LYS A 475 -23.19 25.46 14.24
CA LYS A 475 -24.04 26.47 13.61
C LYS A 475 -23.63 27.88 14.01
N GLY A 476 -23.87 28.85 13.13
CA GLY A 476 -23.66 30.26 13.46
C GLY A 476 -22.18 30.62 13.64
N ILE A 477 -21.28 29.96 12.91
CA ILE A 477 -19.83 30.06 13.12
C ILE A 477 -19.39 31.52 12.95
N LEU A 478 -18.71 32.07 13.97
CA LEU A 478 -18.32 33.49 14.05
C LEU A 478 -19.48 34.47 13.87
N GLY A 479 -20.71 34.09 14.29
CA GLY A 479 -21.91 34.91 14.12
C GLY A 479 -22.41 35.04 12.68
N SER A 480 -21.90 34.20 11.77
CA SER A 480 -22.28 34.19 10.35
C SER A 480 -23.35 33.14 10.05
N SER A 481 -23.82 33.06 8.81
CA SER A 481 -24.73 32.00 8.34
C SER A 481 -24.02 30.67 8.03
N LEU A 482 -22.71 30.57 8.27
CA LEU A 482 -21.95 29.34 8.03
C LEU A 482 -22.33 28.28 9.08
N GLU A 483 -22.75 27.11 8.59
CA GLU A 483 -22.91 25.90 9.38
C GLU A 483 -21.96 24.83 8.84
N PHE A 484 -21.09 24.29 9.68
CA PHE A 484 -20.15 23.24 9.28
C PHE A 484 -19.71 22.43 10.49
N ASP A 485 -19.75 21.10 10.38
CA ASP A 485 -19.27 20.20 11.42
C ASP A 485 -18.42 19.08 10.81
N VAL A 486 -17.51 18.54 11.61
CA VAL A 486 -16.45 17.61 11.17
C VAL A 486 -16.47 16.34 12.01
N GLU A 487 -16.35 15.20 11.33
CA GLU A 487 -16.07 13.90 11.95
C GLU A 487 -14.65 13.43 11.60
N VAL A 488 -13.96 12.81 12.57
CA VAL A 488 -12.66 12.17 12.34
C VAL A 488 -12.87 10.67 12.16
N VAL A 489 -12.63 10.19 10.94
CA VAL A 489 -12.74 8.78 10.56
C VAL A 489 -11.35 8.16 10.53
N GLU A 490 -11.22 7.02 11.20
CA GLU A 490 -9.98 6.25 11.27
C GLU A 490 -10.00 5.12 10.23
N GLY A 491 -8.96 5.03 9.40
CA GLY A 491 -8.78 3.97 8.41
C GLY A 491 -8.46 2.61 9.04
N ALA A 492 -8.09 1.62 8.22
CA ALA A 492 -7.79 0.27 8.70
C ALA A 492 -6.61 -0.40 7.96
N GLY A 493 -5.60 0.39 7.58
CA GLY A 493 -4.35 -0.09 6.98
C GLY A 493 -4.55 -0.63 5.56
N ALA A 494 -4.97 0.24 4.64
CA ALA A 494 -5.01 -0.07 3.22
C ALA A 494 -4.49 1.15 2.45
N PHE A 495 -3.30 1.04 1.85
CA PHE A 495 -2.64 2.16 1.14
C PHE A 495 -3.50 2.73 0.01
N ILE A 496 -4.29 1.87 -0.65
CA ILE A 496 -5.17 2.29 -1.74
C ILE A 496 -6.26 3.28 -1.29
N CYS A 497 -6.58 3.35 0.01
CA CYS A 497 -7.50 4.35 0.55
C CYS A 497 -6.98 5.79 0.46
N GLY A 498 -5.72 6.01 0.10
CA GLY A 498 -5.23 7.34 -0.29
C GLY A 498 -5.82 7.82 -1.62
N GLU A 499 -6.34 6.92 -2.45
CA GLU A 499 -7.08 7.26 -3.67
C GLU A 499 -8.48 7.79 -3.32
N GLU A 500 -8.86 8.93 -3.90
CA GLU A 500 -10.06 9.70 -3.50
C GLU A 500 -11.38 8.90 -3.47
N THR A 501 -11.60 7.96 -4.39
CA THR A 501 -12.84 7.16 -4.42
C THR A 501 -12.76 5.95 -3.51
N ALA A 502 -11.59 5.34 -3.35
CA ALA A 502 -11.37 4.28 -2.37
C ALA A 502 -11.52 4.80 -0.94
N LEU A 503 -11.01 6.01 -0.66
CA LEU A 503 -11.21 6.71 0.61
C LEU A 503 -12.71 6.85 0.93
N ILE A 504 -13.48 7.33 -0.05
CA ILE A 504 -14.93 7.53 0.08
C ILE A 504 -15.63 6.19 0.38
N GLU A 505 -15.25 5.10 -0.29
CA GLU A 505 -15.78 3.76 0.05
C GLU A 505 -15.45 3.37 1.50
N SER A 506 -14.22 3.64 1.96
CA SER A 506 -13.80 3.37 3.32
C SER A 506 -14.63 4.16 4.34
N VAL A 507 -14.84 5.46 4.12
CA VAL A 507 -15.71 6.30 4.98
C VAL A 507 -17.14 5.74 5.06
N MET A 508 -17.65 5.13 3.99
CA MET A 508 -18.97 4.50 3.99
C MET A 508 -18.99 3.08 4.56
N GLY A 509 -17.93 2.65 5.27
CA GLY A 509 -17.83 1.34 5.88
C GLY A 509 -17.70 0.19 4.86
N ARG A 510 -17.22 0.49 3.65
CA ARG A 510 -17.08 -0.49 2.57
C ARG A 510 -15.62 -0.78 2.28
N ARG A 511 -15.40 -1.75 1.40
CA ARG A 511 -14.09 -2.09 0.87
C ARG A 511 -13.54 -0.92 0.05
N GLY A 512 -12.31 -0.47 0.34
CA GLY A 512 -11.61 0.64 -0.33
C GLY A 512 -11.22 0.36 -1.79
N THR A 513 -12.19 0.09 -2.65
CA THR A 513 -11.96 -0.19 -4.08
C THR A 513 -12.23 1.07 -4.89
N PRO A 514 -11.26 1.58 -5.67
CA PRO A 514 -11.49 2.74 -6.53
C PRO A 514 -12.65 2.55 -7.50
N ARG A 515 -13.44 3.60 -7.70
CA ARG A 515 -14.53 3.64 -8.66
C ARG A 515 -14.02 3.98 -10.05
N SER A 516 -14.73 3.50 -11.08
CA SER A 516 -14.53 4.01 -12.44
C SER A 516 -14.98 5.47 -12.51
N LYS A 517 -14.17 6.32 -13.13
CA LYS A 517 -14.45 7.74 -13.36
C LYS A 517 -14.63 7.97 -14.86
N PRO A 518 -15.65 8.74 -15.31
CA PRO A 518 -16.68 9.44 -14.53
C PRO A 518 -17.78 8.52 -13.93
N PRO A 519 -18.60 9.00 -12.96
CA PRO A 519 -18.58 10.36 -12.38
C PRO A 519 -17.42 10.59 -11.42
N TYR A 520 -16.95 11.83 -11.33
CA TYR A 520 -15.89 12.21 -10.37
C TYR A 520 -16.49 12.48 -8.98
N PRO A 521 -15.72 12.37 -7.87
CA PRO A 521 -16.22 12.70 -6.53
C PRO A 521 -16.79 14.12 -6.40
N ALA A 522 -16.27 15.06 -7.19
CA ALA A 522 -16.74 16.43 -7.23
C ALA A 522 -18.21 16.54 -7.70
N GLU A 523 -18.70 15.56 -8.46
CA GLU A 523 -20.07 15.45 -8.95
C GLU A 523 -20.89 14.49 -8.06
N SER A 524 -20.34 13.30 -7.80
CA SER A 524 -20.99 12.26 -6.98
C SER A 524 -19.95 11.45 -6.20
N GLY A 525 -19.76 11.82 -4.93
CA GLY A 525 -18.78 11.23 -4.03
C GLY A 525 -19.44 10.52 -2.84
N LEU A 526 -19.22 11.06 -1.65
CA LEU A 526 -19.69 10.53 -0.38
C LEU A 526 -21.22 10.56 -0.33
N TRP A 527 -21.82 9.39 -0.06
CA TRP A 527 -23.28 9.18 -0.12
C TRP A 527 -23.95 9.65 -1.42
N GLY A 528 -23.21 9.62 -2.53
CA GLY A 528 -23.68 10.06 -3.84
C GLY A 528 -23.78 11.58 -4.00
N ARG A 529 -23.28 12.35 -3.01
CA ARG A 529 -23.31 13.82 -2.99
C ARG A 529 -21.99 14.42 -3.50
N PRO A 530 -22.00 15.65 -4.06
CA PRO A 530 -20.80 16.37 -4.43
C PRO A 530 -19.81 16.46 -3.26
N THR A 531 -18.58 16.00 -3.49
CA THR A 531 -17.58 15.85 -2.42
C THR A 531 -16.25 16.43 -2.85
N LEU A 532 -15.79 17.42 -2.10
CA LEU A 532 -14.47 18.01 -2.24
C LEU A 532 -13.45 17.22 -1.41
N VAL A 533 -12.67 16.36 -2.06
CA VAL A 533 -11.53 15.68 -1.42
C VAL A 533 -10.25 16.48 -1.64
N ASN A 534 -9.63 16.98 -0.57
CA ASN A 534 -8.31 17.61 -0.60
C ASN A 534 -7.36 16.95 0.42
N ASN A 535 -6.07 16.92 0.11
CA ASN A 535 -5.05 16.44 1.05
C ASN A 535 -4.86 17.46 2.20
N VAL A 536 -4.41 16.96 3.35
CA VAL A 536 -4.17 17.73 4.59
C VAL A 536 -3.30 18.97 4.35
N GLU A 537 -2.11 18.83 3.77
CA GLU A 537 -1.21 19.97 3.48
C GLU A 537 -1.87 21.00 2.54
N SER A 538 -2.67 20.55 1.58
CA SER A 538 -3.39 21.44 0.66
C SER A 538 -4.36 22.36 1.41
N LEU A 539 -5.07 21.82 2.41
CA LEU A 539 -5.98 22.58 3.25
C LEU A 539 -5.21 23.47 4.24
N ALA A 540 -4.09 23.01 4.78
CA ALA A 540 -3.24 23.80 5.67
C ALA A 540 -2.63 25.04 4.99
N CYS A 541 -2.44 25.03 3.66
CA CYS A 541 -1.99 26.21 2.91
C CYS A 541 -3.06 27.32 2.84
N VAL A 542 -4.35 26.97 2.88
CA VAL A 542 -5.46 27.89 2.58
C VAL A 542 -5.53 29.09 3.53
N PRO A 543 -5.48 28.91 4.88
CA PRO A 543 -5.50 30.05 5.80
C PRO A 543 -4.33 31.02 5.55
N TRP A 544 -3.13 30.49 5.27
CA TRP A 544 -1.96 31.32 5.03
C TRP A 544 -2.13 32.17 3.77
N ILE A 545 -2.62 31.58 2.67
CA ILE A 545 -2.89 32.28 1.40
C ILE A 545 -3.86 33.44 1.63
N LEU A 546 -4.91 33.23 2.41
CA LEU A 546 -5.94 34.27 2.63
C LEU A 546 -5.52 35.32 3.66
N ARG A 547 -4.57 35.03 4.56
CA ARG A 547 -3.99 36.06 5.44
C ARG A 547 -2.97 36.95 4.73
N HIS A 548 -2.12 36.38 3.88
CA HIS A 548 -0.98 37.08 3.28
C HIS A 548 -1.20 37.52 1.83
N GLY A 549 -2.30 37.07 1.21
CA GLY A 549 -2.65 37.36 -0.18
C GLY A 549 -2.13 36.31 -1.16
N ALA A 550 -2.92 36.08 -2.21
CA ALA A 550 -2.63 35.12 -3.28
C ALA A 550 -1.27 35.38 -3.96
N SER A 551 -0.95 36.63 -4.25
CA SER A 551 0.30 37.04 -4.89
C SER A 551 1.54 36.68 -4.06
N SER A 552 1.45 36.75 -2.72
CA SER A 552 2.54 36.39 -1.82
C SER A 552 2.85 34.89 -1.88
N PHE A 553 1.81 34.05 -2.01
CA PHE A 553 2.00 32.62 -2.22
C PHE A 553 2.53 32.31 -3.63
N ALA A 554 2.00 33.00 -4.66
CA ALA A 554 2.40 32.81 -6.05
C ALA A 554 3.82 33.34 -6.38
N ALA A 555 4.36 34.22 -5.53
CA ALA A 555 5.75 34.66 -5.60
C ALA A 555 6.74 33.57 -5.14
N LEU A 556 6.27 32.56 -4.40
CA LEU A 556 7.05 31.40 -4.01
C LEU A 556 6.95 30.31 -5.08
N GLY A 557 8.02 29.54 -5.23
CA GLY A 557 8.06 28.39 -6.14
C GLY A 557 8.39 28.75 -7.60
N THR A 558 8.04 27.86 -8.53
CA THR A 558 8.27 28.06 -9.97
C THR A 558 7.06 28.70 -10.66
N GLU A 559 7.13 28.94 -11.98
CA GLU A 559 6.00 29.44 -12.75
C GLU A 559 4.83 28.44 -12.80
N SER A 560 5.10 27.15 -13.01
CA SER A 560 4.06 26.11 -13.11
C SER A 560 3.71 25.43 -11.78
N SER A 561 4.51 25.66 -10.75
CA SER A 561 4.36 25.06 -9.44
C SER A 561 4.63 26.08 -8.34
N LYS A 562 3.56 26.75 -7.92
CA LYS A 562 3.57 27.86 -6.96
C LYS A 562 3.62 27.40 -5.51
N GLY A 563 4.07 28.27 -4.62
CA GLY A 563 4.10 28.05 -3.18
C GLY A 563 5.26 27.20 -2.68
N THR A 564 5.13 26.75 -1.43
CA THR A 564 6.03 25.79 -0.78
C THR A 564 5.46 24.38 -0.78
N LYS A 565 6.31 23.40 -0.49
CA LYS A 565 5.96 22.02 -0.18
C LYS A 565 6.75 21.57 1.04
N VAL A 566 6.11 20.80 1.91
CA VAL A 566 6.78 20.07 2.98
C VAL A 566 7.28 18.74 2.42
N PHE A 567 8.59 18.57 2.38
CA PHE A 567 9.28 17.35 1.98
C PHE A 567 9.66 16.53 3.21
N SER A 568 9.69 15.21 3.06
CA SER A 568 10.27 14.30 4.06
C SER A 568 11.53 13.67 3.48
N LEU A 569 12.63 13.80 4.22
CA LEU A 569 13.93 13.27 3.82
C LEU A 569 14.28 12.07 4.69
N ALA A 570 14.36 10.89 4.06
CA ALA A 570 14.61 9.62 4.71
C ALA A 570 15.63 8.76 3.94
N GLY A 571 15.92 7.56 4.45
CA GLY A 571 16.89 6.64 3.86
C GLY A 571 18.32 6.96 4.33
N LYS A 572 19.30 6.80 3.44
CA LYS A 572 20.74 6.92 3.76
C LYS A 572 21.25 8.34 3.72
N VAL A 573 20.55 9.24 4.40
CA VAL A 573 20.90 10.65 4.58
C VAL A 573 21.41 10.90 5.99
N ARG A 574 22.35 11.83 6.17
CA ARG A 574 22.92 12.13 7.50
C ARG A 574 21.93 12.84 8.43
N ARG A 575 21.10 13.72 7.90
CA ARG A 575 20.04 14.43 8.62
C ARG A 575 18.71 14.15 7.95
N GLY A 576 17.96 13.17 8.48
CA GLY A 576 16.57 12.93 8.10
C GLY A 576 15.62 13.82 8.89
N GLY A 577 14.48 14.18 8.29
CA GLY A 577 13.52 15.10 8.90
C GLY A 577 12.53 15.67 7.89
N LEU A 578 11.83 16.74 8.27
CA LEU A 578 10.98 17.52 7.38
C LEU A 578 11.74 18.73 6.87
N VAL A 579 11.47 19.11 5.63
CA VAL A 579 11.97 20.33 5.02
C VAL A 579 10.79 21.04 4.38
N GLU A 580 10.42 22.23 4.83
CA GLU A 580 9.56 23.09 4.02
C GLU A 580 10.45 23.92 3.08
N ALA A 581 10.23 23.79 1.79
CA ALA A 581 10.98 24.52 0.77
C ALA A 581 10.06 25.02 -0.35
N PRO A 582 10.43 26.11 -1.05
CA PRO A 582 9.76 26.52 -2.27
C PRO A 582 9.75 25.39 -3.30
N MET A 583 8.65 25.27 -4.04
CA MET A 583 8.59 24.38 -5.19
C MET A 583 9.71 24.73 -6.19
N GLY A 584 10.37 23.72 -6.76
CA GLY A 584 11.52 23.92 -7.64
C GLY A 584 12.89 23.91 -6.96
N VAL A 585 12.96 23.75 -5.62
CA VAL A 585 14.20 23.35 -4.95
C VAL A 585 14.77 22.09 -5.61
N THR A 586 16.09 22.02 -5.79
CA THR A 586 16.71 20.86 -6.45
C THR A 586 16.86 19.67 -5.51
N ILE A 587 16.99 18.47 -6.09
CA ILE A 587 17.30 17.24 -5.34
C ILE A 587 18.61 17.40 -4.57
N ARG A 588 19.64 17.98 -5.21
CA ARG A 588 20.94 18.24 -4.60
C ARG A 588 20.80 19.11 -3.37
N GLN A 589 20.07 20.22 -3.46
CA GLN A 589 19.85 21.12 -2.33
C GLN A 589 19.22 20.37 -1.15
N LEU A 590 18.11 19.64 -1.38
CA LEU A 590 17.47 18.88 -0.30
C LEU A 590 18.41 17.84 0.34
N ILE A 591 19.18 17.10 -0.45
CA ILE A 591 20.03 16.02 0.07
C ILE A 591 21.31 16.56 0.71
N GLU A 592 22.02 17.47 0.05
CA GLU A 592 23.33 17.96 0.47
C GLU A 592 23.22 19.11 1.47
N GLU A 593 22.44 20.15 1.17
CA GLU A 593 22.34 21.36 2.03
C GLU A 593 21.48 21.10 3.27
N TYR A 594 20.27 20.57 3.09
CA TYR A 594 19.38 20.25 4.22
C TYR A 594 19.78 18.92 4.87
N GLY A 595 19.91 17.85 4.08
CA GLY A 595 20.22 16.51 4.57
C GLY A 595 21.67 16.27 5.01
N GLY A 596 22.61 17.14 4.62
CA GLY A 596 24.03 16.97 4.92
C GLY A 596 24.71 15.86 4.12
N GLY A 597 24.08 15.33 3.08
CA GLY A 597 24.59 14.27 2.21
C GLY A 597 24.45 12.85 2.79
N VAL A 598 25.04 11.88 2.10
CA VAL A 598 25.14 10.47 2.56
C VAL A 598 26.27 10.30 3.58
N ALA A 599 26.38 9.12 4.20
CA ALA A 599 27.43 8.85 5.18
C ALA A 599 28.86 9.00 4.60
N VAL A 600 29.84 9.32 5.46
CA VAL A 600 31.25 9.51 5.05
C VAL A 600 31.79 8.23 4.41
N GLY A 601 32.50 8.36 3.28
CA GLY A 601 33.02 7.22 2.52
C GLY A 601 31.98 6.50 1.65
N ARG A 602 30.73 6.99 1.63
CA ARG A 602 29.67 6.52 0.73
C ARG A 602 29.47 7.52 -0.40
N ARG A 603 28.85 7.06 -1.49
CA ARG A 603 28.49 7.90 -2.64
C ARG A 603 26.98 7.92 -2.81
N PHE A 604 26.41 9.12 -2.97
CA PHE A 604 25.01 9.27 -3.35
C PHE A 604 24.80 8.62 -4.72
N LYS A 605 23.84 7.69 -4.79
CA LYS A 605 23.60 6.89 -5.99
C LYS A 605 22.29 7.27 -6.66
N ALA A 606 21.23 7.34 -5.89
CA ALA A 606 19.89 7.61 -6.39
C ALA A 606 19.00 8.14 -5.27
N VAL A 607 17.90 8.78 -5.66
CA VAL A 607 16.81 9.10 -4.75
C VAL A 607 15.51 8.54 -5.32
N GLN A 608 14.73 7.89 -4.48
CA GLN A 608 13.35 7.57 -4.82
C GLN A 608 12.47 8.76 -4.42
N ILE A 609 11.62 9.20 -5.36
CA ILE A 609 10.71 10.33 -5.18
C ILE A 609 9.31 9.92 -5.63
N GLY A 610 8.32 10.28 -4.82
CA GLY A 610 6.91 10.04 -5.13
C GLY A 610 6.32 8.77 -4.53
N GLY A 611 6.91 8.29 -3.43
CA GLY A 611 6.45 7.07 -2.78
C GLY A 611 6.72 5.81 -3.61
N PRO A 612 6.18 4.66 -3.21
CA PRO A 612 6.52 3.35 -3.78
C PRO A 612 6.06 3.18 -5.23
N SER A 613 5.15 4.03 -5.71
CA SER A 613 4.77 4.11 -7.13
C SER A 613 5.47 5.25 -7.87
N GLY A 614 6.45 5.88 -7.22
CA GLY A 614 7.29 6.94 -7.76
C GLY A 614 8.44 6.42 -8.62
N GLY A 615 9.41 7.29 -8.92
CA GLY A 615 10.57 6.97 -9.74
C GLY A 615 11.87 6.98 -8.93
N CYS A 616 12.86 6.21 -9.38
CA CYS A 616 14.23 6.26 -8.86
C CYS A 616 15.09 7.11 -9.79
N LEU A 617 15.45 8.32 -9.32
CA LEU A 617 16.28 9.26 -10.09
C LEU A 617 17.74 9.12 -9.67
N PRO A 618 18.68 9.00 -10.62
CA PRO A 618 20.08 8.78 -10.31
C PRO A 618 20.77 10.11 -9.90
N ALA A 619 21.93 10.01 -9.28
CA ALA A 619 22.66 11.17 -8.76
C ALA A 619 23.01 12.22 -9.83
N GLU A 620 23.18 11.80 -11.08
CA GLU A 620 23.45 12.66 -12.23
C GLU A 620 22.28 13.60 -12.55
N LEU A 621 21.06 13.30 -12.07
CA LEU A 621 19.88 14.14 -12.23
C LEU A 621 19.57 14.99 -10.98
N SER A 622 20.52 15.12 -10.05
CA SER A 622 20.28 15.82 -8.78
C SER A 622 20.09 17.33 -8.89
N ASP A 623 20.49 17.93 -10.01
CA ASP A 623 20.29 19.37 -10.27
C ASP A 623 18.90 19.69 -10.85
N ILE A 624 18.06 18.69 -11.08
CA ILE A 624 16.69 18.90 -11.56
C ILE A 624 15.84 19.56 -10.46
N PRO A 625 15.03 20.58 -10.79
CA PRO A 625 14.09 21.18 -9.86
C PRO A 625 12.98 20.20 -9.49
N ILE A 626 12.61 20.18 -8.21
CA ILE A 626 11.51 19.37 -7.69
C ILE A 626 10.21 20.14 -7.88
N ASP A 627 9.59 19.94 -9.04
CA ASP A 627 8.24 20.38 -9.36
C ASP A 627 7.45 19.27 -10.07
N TYR A 628 6.13 19.45 -10.22
CA TYR A 628 5.26 18.40 -10.76
C TYR A 628 5.61 18.01 -12.20
N ASP A 629 6.02 18.97 -13.02
CA ASP A 629 6.17 18.79 -14.45
C ASP A 629 7.57 18.25 -14.78
N ALA A 630 8.60 18.79 -14.12
CA ALA A 630 9.98 18.33 -14.22
C ALA A 630 10.14 16.86 -13.78
N LEU A 631 9.53 16.48 -12.63
CA LEU A 631 9.58 15.09 -12.18
C LEU A 631 8.90 14.13 -13.17
N ARG A 632 7.73 14.54 -13.70
CA ARG A 632 6.98 13.72 -14.65
C ARG A 632 7.76 13.45 -15.94
N GLN A 633 8.53 14.43 -16.42
CA GLN A 633 9.41 14.26 -17.58
C GLN A 633 10.49 13.21 -17.34
N GLN A 634 10.95 13.04 -16.10
CA GLN A 634 11.93 12.02 -15.72
C GLN A 634 11.31 10.65 -15.40
N GLY A 635 9.99 10.50 -15.49
CA GLY A 635 9.29 9.26 -15.14
C GLY A 635 9.09 9.06 -13.64
N ALA A 636 9.31 10.11 -12.83
CA ALA A 636 8.95 10.16 -11.42
C ALA A 636 7.66 10.98 -11.23
N ILE A 637 7.18 11.05 -9.99
CA ILE A 637 6.04 11.89 -9.59
C ILE A 637 6.36 12.56 -8.25
N MET A 638 5.66 13.63 -7.91
CA MET A 638 5.81 14.28 -6.60
C MET A 638 5.39 13.36 -5.45
N GLY A 639 4.28 12.62 -5.64
CA GLY A 639 3.62 11.88 -4.55
C GLY A 639 3.37 12.77 -3.34
N SER A 640 3.42 12.21 -2.13
CA SER A 640 3.33 13.01 -0.90
C SER A 640 4.54 13.93 -0.63
N GLY A 641 5.58 13.93 -1.48
CA GLY A 641 6.81 14.70 -1.25
C GLY A 641 7.82 13.98 -0.34
N GLY A 642 7.74 12.66 -0.24
CA GLY A 642 8.76 11.83 0.40
C GLY A 642 9.93 11.53 -0.53
N LEU A 643 11.15 11.64 0.01
CA LEU A 643 12.41 11.34 -0.65
C LEU A 643 13.17 10.28 0.14
N VAL A 644 13.45 9.14 -0.48
CA VAL A 644 14.30 8.09 0.11
C VAL A 644 15.66 8.08 -0.59
N VAL A 645 16.68 8.53 0.12
CA VAL A 645 18.06 8.63 -0.36
C VAL A 645 18.72 7.25 -0.34
N LEU A 646 19.36 6.89 -1.46
CA LEU A 646 20.06 5.63 -1.68
C LEU A 646 21.55 5.89 -1.96
N ASP A 647 22.40 4.99 -1.50
CA ASP A 647 23.86 5.07 -1.70
C ASP A 647 24.40 3.91 -2.56
N ASP A 648 25.72 3.85 -2.75
CA ASP A 648 26.39 2.86 -3.57
C ASP A 648 26.25 1.39 -3.10
N THR A 649 25.63 1.12 -1.95
CA THR A 649 25.32 -0.25 -1.47
C THR A 649 23.88 -0.67 -1.73
N ASP A 650 23.06 0.17 -2.37
CA ASP A 650 21.69 -0.23 -2.73
C ASP A 650 21.66 -0.82 -4.14
N CYS A 651 21.04 -2.00 -4.30
CA CYS A 651 20.87 -2.66 -5.60
C CYS A 651 19.61 -2.13 -6.28
N MET A 652 19.72 -1.53 -7.46
CA MET A 652 18.55 -0.90 -8.10
C MET A 652 17.53 -1.91 -8.63
N VAL A 653 17.95 -3.15 -8.93
CA VAL A 653 17.04 -4.25 -9.28
C VAL A 653 16.22 -4.68 -8.06
N ASP A 654 16.86 -4.78 -6.89
CA ASP A 654 16.20 -5.14 -5.63
C ASP A 654 15.30 -4.02 -5.12
N VAL A 655 15.72 -2.76 -5.26
CA VAL A 655 14.91 -1.58 -4.97
C VAL A 655 13.63 -1.58 -5.82
N ALA A 656 13.74 -1.82 -7.13
CA ALA A 656 12.59 -1.93 -8.01
C ALA A 656 11.67 -3.10 -7.63
N ARG A 657 12.25 -4.27 -7.30
CA ARG A 657 11.53 -5.45 -6.80
C ARG A 657 10.73 -5.10 -5.54
N TYR A 658 11.37 -4.47 -4.57
CA TYR A 658 10.78 -4.13 -3.28
C TYR A 658 9.60 -3.14 -3.42
N PHE A 659 9.76 -2.07 -4.20
CA PHE A 659 8.67 -1.11 -4.41
C PHE A 659 7.50 -1.72 -5.19
N LEU A 660 7.79 -2.59 -6.16
CA LEU A 660 6.76 -3.32 -6.88
C LEU A 660 6.05 -4.34 -5.98
N GLU A 661 6.78 -5.02 -5.09
CA GLU A 661 6.22 -5.93 -4.07
C GLU A 661 5.21 -5.17 -3.19
N PHE A 662 5.58 -4.00 -2.69
CA PHE A 662 4.69 -3.14 -1.92
C PHE A 662 3.41 -2.79 -2.71
N THR A 663 3.56 -2.22 -3.91
CA THR A 663 2.39 -1.81 -4.71
C THR A 663 1.51 -3.00 -5.14
N GLN A 664 2.10 -4.19 -5.31
CA GLN A 664 1.38 -5.43 -5.58
C GLN A 664 0.58 -5.90 -4.35
N GLN A 665 1.15 -5.81 -3.15
CA GLN A 665 0.45 -6.12 -1.90
C GLN A 665 -0.70 -5.14 -1.64
N GLU A 666 -0.52 -3.86 -1.98
CA GLU A 666 -1.52 -2.81 -1.81
C GLU A 666 -2.55 -2.71 -2.97
N SER A 667 -2.44 -3.59 -3.96
CA SER A 667 -3.41 -3.63 -5.06
C SER A 667 -4.79 -4.04 -4.53
N CYS A 668 -5.80 -3.20 -4.76
CA CYS A 668 -7.20 -3.53 -4.42
C CYS A 668 -7.76 -4.76 -5.15
N GLY A 669 -7.06 -5.25 -6.18
CA GLY A 669 -7.42 -6.48 -6.91
C GLY A 669 -8.52 -6.31 -7.96
N HIS A 670 -8.95 -5.09 -8.26
CA HIS A 670 -10.09 -4.83 -9.15
C HIS A 670 -9.76 -4.98 -10.64
N CYS A 671 -8.65 -4.40 -11.12
CA CYS A 671 -8.26 -4.48 -12.54
C CYS A 671 -7.17 -5.52 -12.80
N THR A 672 -7.26 -6.20 -13.96
CA THR A 672 -6.36 -7.30 -14.34
C THR A 672 -4.91 -6.85 -14.46
N PHE A 673 -4.65 -5.70 -15.09
CA PHE A 673 -3.29 -5.19 -15.29
C PHE A 673 -2.58 -4.90 -13.96
N CYS A 674 -3.25 -4.23 -13.02
CA CYS A 674 -2.68 -4.02 -11.69
C CYS A 674 -2.57 -5.35 -10.92
N ARG A 675 -3.64 -6.14 -10.82
CA ARG A 675 -3.66 -7.36 -9.98
C ARG A 675 -2.70 -8.44 -10.45
N VAL A 676 -2.68 -8.72 -11.75
CA VAL A 676 -1.94 -9.85 -12.34
C VAL A 676 -0.65 -9.38 -12.99
N GLY A 677 -0.68 -8.22 -13.66
CA GLY A 677 0.49 -7.69 -14.36
C GLY A 677 1.61 -7.27 -13.40
N THR A 678 1.30 -6.62 -12.27
CA THR A 678 2.33 -6.29 -11.25
C THR A 678 2.90 -7.55 -10.61
N ARG A 679 2.08 -8.58 -10.33
CA ARG A 679 2.55 -9.87 -9.83
C ARG A 679 3.53 -10.53 -10.80
N LYS A 680 3.20 -10.54 -12.08
CA LYS A 680 4.08 -11.11 -13.11
C LYS A 680 5.39 -10.33 -13.26
N LEU A 681 5.35 -8.99 -13.20
CA LEU A 681 6.56 -8.15 -13.17
C LEU A 681 7.42 -8.46 -11.94
N LEU A 682 6.80 -8.63 -10.77
CA LEU A 682 7.48 -8.96 -9.53
C LEU A 682 8.19 -10.32 -9.65
N ASP A 683 7.52 -11.36 -10.17
CA ASP A 683 8.13 -12.67 -10.39
C ASP A 683 9.38 -12.59 -11.30
N LEU A 684 9.38 -11.71 -12.31
CA LEU A 684 10.54 -11.50 -13.19
C LEU A 684 11.71 -10.84 -12.45
N LEU A 685 11.44 -9.85 -11.61
CA LEU A 685 12.44 -9.19 -10.77
C LEU A 685 13.00 -10.13 -9.69
N GLU A 686 12.14 -10.92 -9.04
CA GLU A 686 12.54 -11.96 -8.08
C GLU A 686 13.48 -12.98 -8.72
N ARG A 687 13.22 -13.38 -9.97
CA ARG A 687 14.13 -14.27 -10.72
C ARG A 687 15.47 -13.63 -11.00
N LEU A 688 15.53 -12.33 -11.31
CA LEU A 688 16.79 -11.61 -11.47
C LEU A 688 17.58 -11.57 -10.15
N CYS A 689 16.95 -11.16 -9.05
CA CYS A 689 17.58 -11.14 -7.72
C CYS A 689 18.02 -12.53 -7.24
N ALA A 690 17.37 -13.60 -7.71
CA ALA A 690 17.74 -14.99 -7.43
C ALA A 690 18.82 -15.56 -8.37
N GLY A 691 19.32 -14.81 -9.35
CA GLY A 691 20.29 -15.29 -10.35
C GLY A 691 19.72 -16.29 -11.36
N LYS A 692 18.39 -16.31 -11.54
CA LYS A 692 17.63 -17.19 -12.45
C LYS A 692 17.01 -16.42 -13.63
N GLY A 693 17.41 -15.16 -13.80
CA GLY A 693 16.96 -14.31 -14.89
C GLY A 693 17.59 -14.69 -16.24
N THR A 694 16.91 -14.33 -17.31
CA THR A 694 17.33 -14.56 -18.69
C THR A 694 17.17 -13.27 -19.51
N ARG A 695 17.82 -13.19 -20.67
CA ARG A 695 17.65 -12.04 -21.59
C ARG A 695 16.20 -11.82 -22.00
N ARG A 696 15.40 -12.89 -22.12
CA ARG A 696 13.96 -12.80 -22.42
C ARG A 696 13.20 -12.10 -21.30
N ASP A 697 13.59 -12.33 -20.05
CA ASP A 697 12.93 -11.70 -18.90
C ASP A 697 13.09 -10.16 -18.94
N LEU A 698 14.24 -9.63 -19.41
CA LEU A 698 14.42 -8.18 -19.56
C LEU A 698 13.46 -7.57 -20.59
N SER A 699 13.30 -8.21 -21.75
CA SER A 699 12.33 -7.75 -22.77
C SER A 699 10.88 -7.84 -22.28
N GLU A 700 10.58 -8.85 -21.46
CA GLU A 700 9.26 -9.03 -20.88
C GLU A 700 8.97 -7.98 -19.80
N ILE A 701 9.96 -7.65 -18.95
CA ILE A 701 9.87 -6.56 -17.97
C ILE A 701 9.53 -5.23 -18.66
N GLU A 702 10.28 -4.86 -19.70
CA GLU A 702 10.11 -3.58 -20.40
C GLU A 702 8.72 -3.45 -21.03
N SER A 703 8.27 -4.47 -21.76
CA SER A 703 6.96 -4.45 -22.43
C SER A 703 5.77 -4.55 -21.47
N LEU A 704 5.89 -5.38 -20.43
CA LEU A 704 4.83 -5.57 -19.45
C LEU A 704 4.67 -4.35 -18.53
N ALA A 705 5.76 -3.69 -18.15
CA ALA A 705 5.71 -2.47 -17.34
C ALA A 705 4.89 -1.35 -18.02
N VAL A 706 5.11 -1.13 -19.32
CA VAL A 706 4.32 -0.18 -20.12
C VAL A 706 2.86 -0.61 -20.21
N SER A 707 2.60 -1.90 -20.41
CA SER A 707 1.24 -2.45 -20.50
C SER A 707 0.46 -2.28 -19.18
N VAL A 708 1.11 -2.49 -18.03
CA VAL A 708 0.51 -2.28 -16.71
C VAL A 708 0.19 -0.80 -16.50
N ALA A 709 1.11 0.09 -16.86
CA ALA A 709 0.92 1.53 -16.72
C ALA A 709 -0.28 2.05 -17.54
N HIS A 710 -0.45 1.57 -18.78
CA HIS A 710 -1.55 1.99 -19.65
C HIS A 710 -2.88 1.27 -19.35
N GLY A 711 -2.84 0.00 -18.95
CA GLY A 711 -4.03 -0.83 -18.77
C GLY A 711 -4.73 -0.73 -17.41
N SER A 712 -4.13 -0.02 -16.45
CA SER A 712 -4.68 0.10 -15.08
C SER A 712 -5.72 1.21 -14.94
N LEU A 713 -6.71 1.00 -14.07
CA LEU A 713 -7.84 1.92 -13.88
C LEU A 713 -7.47 3.18 -13.07
N CYS A 714 -6.87 2.99 -11.88
CA CYS A 714 -6.57 4.08 -10.94
C CYS A 714 -5.08 4.48 -10.97
N GLY A 715 -4.76 5.57 -10.26
CA GLY A 715 -3.39 6.09 -10.16
C GLY A 715 -2.37 5.05 -9.75
N LEU A 716 -2.64 4.27 -8.68
CA LEU A 716 -1.72 3.25 -8.17
C LEU A 716 -1.27 2.26 -9.26
N GLY A 717 -2.21 1.65 -9.98
CA GLY A 717 -1.83 0.67 -11.01
C GLY A 717 -1.11 1.30 -12.20
N LYS A 718 -1.42 2.57 -12.52
CA LYS A 718 -0.76 3.31 -13.61
C LYS A 718 0.69 3.67 -13.26
N THR A 719 0.97 3.94 -12.00
CA THR A 719 2.29 4.38 -11.52
C THR A 719 3.10 3.26 -10.87
N ALA A 720 2.50 2.13 -10.49
CA ALA A 720 3.20 0.98 -9.90
C ALA A 720 4.44 0.51 -10.69
N PRO A 721 4.48 0.58 -12.03
CA PRO A 721 5.68 0.22 -12.80
C PRO A 721 6.79 1.29 -12.81
N ASN A 722 6.56 2.51 -12.31
CA ASN A 722 7.53 3.61 -12.39
C ASN A 722 8.90 3.30 -11.77
N PRO A 723 9.01 2.64 -10.59
CA PRO A 723 10.30 2.26 -10.05
C PRO A 723 11.05 1.35 -11.03
N VAL A 724 10.34 0.39 -11.63
CA VAL A 724 10.91 -0.54 -12.63
C VAL A 724 11.33 0.20 -13.89
N LEU A 725 10.49 1.07 -14.44
CA LEU A 725 10.77 1.80 -15.67
C LEU A 725 11.97 2.75 -15.52
N THR A 726 12.05 3.45 -14.39
CA THR A 726 13.14 4.40 -14.11
C THR A 726 14.45 3.68 -13.80
N THR A 727 14.44 2.61 -12.98
CA THR A 727 15.66 1.84 -12.73
C THR A 727 16.15 1.11 -13.97
N PHE A 728 15.25 0.58 -14.78
CA PHE A 728 15.62 -0.07 -16.04
C PHE A 728 16.25 0.93 -17.03
N ARG A 729 15.79 2.19 -17.03
CA ARG A 729 16.35 3.27 -17.87
C ARG A 729 17.73 3.71 -17.38
N HIS A 730 17.89 3.96 -16.09
CA HIS A 730 19.08 4.64 -15.54
C HIS A 730 20.16 3.69 -15.01
N PHE A 731 19.81 2.45 -14.66
CA PHE A 731 20.68 1.46 -14.03
C PHE A 731 20.66 0.12 -14.76
N ARG A 732 20.57 0.16 -16.09
CA ARG A 732 20.46 -1.04 -16.93
C ARG A 732 21.65 -1.99 -16.76
N ASP A 733 22.83 -1.45 -16.51
CA ASP A 733 24.05 -2.17 -16.21
C ASP A 733 23.90 -3.10 -15.00
N GLU A 734 23.14 -2.71 -13.97
CA GLU A 734 22.83 -3.59 -12.84
C GLU A 734 21.92 -4.74 -13.24
N TYR A 735 20.91 -4.52 -14.09
CA TYR A 735 20.06 -5.59 -14.62
C TYR A 735 20.87 -6.60 -15.43
N GLU A 736 21.81 -6.11 -16.25
CA GLU A 736 22.71 -6.96 -17.02
C GLU A 736 23.68 -7.74 -16.11
N ALA A 737 24.22 -7.11 -15.07
CA ALA A 737 25.05 -7.80 -14.08
C ALA A 737 24.29 -8.95 -13.39
N HIS A 738 22.99 -8.79 -13.09
CA HIS A 738 22.17 -9.86 -12.50
C HIS A 738 22.00 -11.05 -13.45
N LEU A 739 21.96 -10.82 -14.77
CA LEU A 739 21.97 -11.90 -15.76
C LEU A 739 23.30 -12.68 -15.79
N GLU A 740 24.38 -12.04 -15.39
CA GLU A 740 25.71 -12.66 -15.26
C GLU A 740 25.93 -13.33 -13.90
N GLY A 741 24.89 -13.35 -13.06
CA GLY A 741 24.96 -13.89 -11.70
C GLY A 741 25.70 -12.98 -10.73
N ARG A 742 25.72 -11.66 -10.98
CA ARG A 742 26.37 -10.66 -10.13
C ARG A 742 25.39 -9.61 -9.62
N CYS A 743 25.58 -9.18 -8.39
CA CYS A 743 24.96 -8.00 -7.78
C CYS A 743 26.08 -7.02 -7.40
N PRO A 744 26.33 -5.96 -8.20
CA PRO A 744 27.43 -5.02 -7.93
C PRO A 744 27.35 -4.36 -6.56
N ALA A 745 26.13 -4.10 -6.07
CA ALA A 745 25.89 -3.52 -4.75
C ALA A 745 26.02 -4.52 -3.58
N GLY A 746 26.20 -5.81 -3.87
CA GLY A 746 26.37 -6.85 -2.85
C GLY A 746 25.13 -7.14 -1.99
N ARG A 747 23.92 -6.81 -2.47
CA ARG A 747 22.66 -6.95 -1.70
C ARG A 747 21.94 -8.29 -1.93
N CYS A 748 21.82 -8.74 -3.18
CA CYS A 748 21.04 -9.93 -3.49
C CYS A 748 21.78 -11.19 -3.00
N LYS A 749 21.26 -11.82 -1.92
CA LYS A 749 21.89 -12.98 -1.25
C LYS A 749 22.35 -14.05 -2.24
N SER A 750 21.54 -14.40 -3.24
CA SER A 750 21.87 -15.45 -4.21
C SER A 750 23.02 -15.12 -5.18
N LEU A 751 23.46 -13.86 -5.24
CA LEU A 751 24.44 -13.34 -6.20
C LEU A 751 25.76 -12.89 -5.55
N ILE A 752 25.95 -13.21 -4.28
CA ILE A 752 27.13 -12.84 -3.51
C ILE A 752 27.81 -14.05 -2.88
N SER A 753 29.08 -13.88 -2.55
CA SER A 753 29.89 -14.78 -1.73
C SER A 753 30.69 -13.98 -0.70
N TYR A 754 31.02 -14.60 0.41
CA TYR A 754 31.92 -14.00 1.40
C TYR A 754 33.34 -14.49 1.18
N HIS A 755 34.31 -13.59 1.31
CA HIS A 755 35.73 -13.89 1.22
C HIS A 755 36.44 -13.34 2.47
N VAL A 756 37.32 -14.15 3.05
CA VAL A 756 38.10 -13.77 4.23
C VAL A 756 39.45 -13.24 3.77
N THR A 757 39.78 -12.00 4.11
CA THR A 757 41.03 -11.34 3.73
C THR A 757 42.19 -11.77 4.65
N GLN A 758 43.39 -11.28 4.33
CA GLN A 758 44.61 -11.52 5.11
C GLN A 758 44.57 -10.86 6.51
N ASP A 759 43.62 -9.94 6.75
CA ASP A 759 43.45 -9.24 8.02
C ASP A 759 42.81 -10.14 9.11
N CYS A 760 42.45 -11.38 8.75
CA CYS A 760 41.85 -12.32 9.69
C CYS A 760 42.84 -12.79 10.77
N VAL A 761 42.61 -12.37 12.01
CA VAL A 761 43.42 -12.74 13.18
C VAL A 761 43.08 -14.11 13.79
N GLY A 762 42.14 -14.87 13.21
CA GLY A 762 41.80 -16.21 13.70
C GLY A 762 41.09 -16.27 15.06
N CYS A 763 40.30 -15.25 15.41
CA CYS A 763 39.61 -15.14 16.72
C CYS A 763 38.41 -16.08 16.93
N THR A 764 38.01 -16.85 15.91
CA THR A 764 36.88 -17.80 15.85
C THR A 764 35.46 -17.26 16.00
N LEU A 765 35.26 -15.96 16.29
CA LEU A 765 33.93 -15.36 16.48
C LEU A 765 32.99 -15.60 15.30
N CYS A 766 33.49 -15.48 14.06
CA CYS A 766 32.71 -15.72 12.85
C CYS A 766 32.19 -17.17 12.74
N ALA A 767 32.96 -18.15 13.24
CA ALA A 767 32.54 -19.55 13.27
C ALA A 767 31.49 -19.79 14.36
N GLN A 768 31.67 -19.21 15.54
CA GLN A 768 30.71 -19.31 16.66
C GLN A 768 29.35 -18.71 16.31
N HIS A 769 29.32 -17.65 15.51
CA HIS A 769 28.08 -16.98 15.09
C HIS A 769 27.52 -17.53 13.76
N CYS A 770 28.14 -18.56 13.16
CA CYS A 770 27.65 -19.14 11.92
C CYS A 770 26.52 -20.14 12.20
N PRO A 771 25.26 -19.87 11.77
CA PRO A 771 24.11 -20.70 12.12
C PRO A 771 24.13 -22.09 11.46
N VAL A 772 24.92 -22.25 10.40
CA VAL A 772 25.01 -23.48 9.59
C VAL A 772 26.39 -24.12 9.66
N ALA A 773 27.25 -23.63 10.57
CA ALA A 773 28.63 -24.07 10.75
C ALA A 773 29.42 -24.17 9.42
N ALA A 774 29.24 -23.18 8.54
CA ALA A 774 29.97 -23.04 7.28
C ALA A 774 31.42 -22.53 7.44
N ILE A 775 31.85 -22.26 8.68
CA ILE A 775 33.20 -21.81 9.01
C ILE A 775 33.72 -22.73 10.10
N GLU A 776 34.86 -23.37 9.85
CA GLU A 776 35.51 -24.23 10.85
C GLU A 776 36.22 -23.36 11.90
N PRO A 777 35.99 -23.59 13.21
CA PRO A 777 36.65 -22.82 14.27
C PRO A 777 38.11 -23.26 14.41
N THR A 778 39.02 -22.59 13.70
CA THR A 778 40.46 -22.87 13.70
C THR A 778 41.21 -21.70 14.34
N PRO A 779 41.45 -21.72 15.67
CA PRO A 779 42.11 -20.62 16.38
C PRO A 779 43.46 -20.24 15.76
N TYR A 780 43.75 -18.93 15.70
CA TYR A 780 45.01 -18.36 15.21
C TYR A 780 45.33 -18.66 13.73
N ARG A 781 44.33 -19.10 12.94
CA ARG A 781 44.46 -19.30 11.50
C ARG A 781 43.46 -18.43 10.75
N GLN A 782 43.80 -18.08 9.51
CA GLN A 782 42.86 -17.45 8.59
C GLN A 782 41.70 -18.43 8.33
N HIS A 783 40.48 -18.00 8.64
CA HIS A 783 39.30 -18.83 8.40
C HIS A 783 38.94 -18.89 6.92
N VAL A 784 38.26 -19.98 6.54
CA VAL A 784 37.69 -20.17 5.20
C VAL A 784 36.20 -20.41 5.35
N ILE A 785 35.40 -19.82 4.45
CA ILE A 785 33.95 -19.98 4.41
C ILE A 785 33.61 -21.03 3.36
N ASP A 786 32.97 -22.12 3.77
CA ASP A 786 32.37 -23.11 2.87
C ASP A 786 31.15 -22.48 2.19
N LEU A 787 31.29 -22.14 0.91
CA LEU A 787 30.26 -21.46 0.13
C LEU A 787 29.05 -22.35 -0.22
N ASP A 788 29.21 -23.67 -0.17
CA ASP A 788 28.13 -24.64 -0.43
C ASP A 788 27.22 -24.76 0.80
N ARG A 789 27.80 -24.65 2.00
CA ARG A 789 27.05 -24.61 3.27
C ARG A 789 26.54 -23.22 3.63
N CYS A 790 27.20 -22.16 3.16
CA CYS A 790 26.89 -20.79 3.54
C CYS A 790 25.48 -20.36 3.07
N THR A 791 24.61 -19.98 4.00
CA THR A 791 23.28 -19.39 3.70
C THR A 791 23.34 -17.89 3.42
N ARG A 792 24.55 -17.30 3.46
CA ARG A 792 24.82 -15.90 3.17
C ARG A 792 24.11 -14.92 4.11
N CYS A 793 23.91 -15.32 5.37
CA CYS A 793 23.18 -14.57 6.40
C CYS A 793 23.91 -13.32 6.95
N ASP A 794 25.13 -13.05 6.51
CA ASP A 794 25.96 -11.89 6.90
C ASP A 794 26.48 -11.86 8.35
N ALA A 795 26.05 -12.80 9.20
CA ALA A 795 26.45 -12.86 10.61
C ALA A 795 27.98 -12.84 10.82
N CYS A 796 28.72 -13.60 10.00
CA CYS A 796 30.17 -13.68 10.10
C CYS A 796 30.85 -12.33 9.85
N ARG A 797 30.38 -11.57 8.85
CA ARG A 797 30.95 -10.25 8.50
C ARG A 797 30.66 -9.23 9.59
N THR A 798 29.42 -9.16 10.08
CA THR A 798 29.05 -8.16 11.08
C THR A 798 29.72 -8.36 12.43
N THR A 799 30.04 -9.61 12.78
CA THR A 799 30.71 -9.92 14.05
C THR A 799 32.25 -9.86 13.95
N CYS A 800 32.82 -9.73 12.74
CA CYS A 800 34.27 -9.72 12.58
C CYS A 800 34.88 -8.40 13.09
N PRO A 801 35.71 -8.41 14.15
CA PRO A 801 36.25 -7.18 14.74
C PRO A 801 37.23 -6.47 13.80
N GLU A 802 37.99 -7.23 13.01
CA GLU A 802 38.97 -6.71 12.05
C GLU A 802 38.35 -6.35 10.69
N GLN A 803 37.04 -6.54 10.53
CA GLN A 803 36.35 -6.38 9.23
C GLN A 803 36.97 -7.22 8.10
N ALA A 804 37.65 -8.31 8.45
CA ALA A 804 38.39 -9.18 7.54
C ALA A 804 37.50 -10.09 6.66
N ILE A 805 36.19 -9.87 6.60
CA ILE A 805 35.26 -10.65 5.77
C ILE A 805 34.56 -9.67 4.83
N VAL A 806 34.84 -9.81 3.53
CA VAL A 806 34.32 -8.93 2.49
C VAL A 806 33.27 -9.64 1.64
N THR A 807 32.27 -8.88 1.19
CA THR A 807 31.28 -9.35 0.23
C THR A 807 31.87 -9.24 -1.17
N THR A 808 31.80 -10.33 -1.92
CA THR A 808 32.22 -10.41 -3.32
C THR A 808 31.03 -10.81 -4.17
N SER A 809 31.01 -10.39 -5.44
CA SER A 809 30.00 -10.80 -6.40
C SER A 809 30.67 -11.37 -7.65
N PRO A 810 31.22 -12.60 -7.55
CA PRO A 810 31.92 -13.23 -8.65
C PRO A 810 30.94 -13.56 -9.78
N ALA A 811 31.38 -13.41 -11.04
CA ALA A 811 30.59 -13.84 -12.19
C ALA A 811 30.30 -15.34 -12.08
N SER A 812 29.04 -15.73 -12.27
CA SER A 812 28.67 -17.14 -12.22
C SER A 812 29.47 -17.88 -13.30
N PRO A 813 30.19 -18.97 -12.97
CA PRO A 813 30.81 -19.80 -13.99
C PRO A 813 29.67 -20.34 -14.85
N ARG A 814 29.51 -19.80 -16.06
CA ARG A 814 28.49 -20.24 -17.03
C ARG A 814 28.50 -21.76 -17.00
N ARG A 815 27.38 -22.39 -16.61
CA ARG A 815 27.20 -23.84 -16.77
C ARG A 815 27.62 -24.15 -18.21
N ARG A 816 28.76 -24.82 -18.39
CA ARG A 816 29.19 -25.30 -19.71
C ARG A 816 27.99 -26.04 -20.26
N LYS A 817 27.44 -25.56 -21.39
CA LYS A 817 26.51 -26.35 -22.19
C LYS A 817 27.21 -27.68 -22.39
N THR A 818 26.66 -28.74 -21.80
CA THR A 818 27.03 -30.10 -22.13
C THR A 818 26.93 -30.21 -23.65
N GLN A 819 28.07 -30.33 -24.31
CA GLN A 819 28.09 -30.71 -25.72
C GLN A 819 27.27 -32.00 -25.83
N PRO A 820 26.37 -32.13 -26.81
CA PRO A 820 25.76 -33.42 -27.07
C PRO A 820 26.90 -34.38 -27.41
N ASN A 821 27.00 -35.48 -26.67
CA ASN A 821 27.93 -36.56 -26.96
C ASN A 821 27.72 -36.97 -28.42
N ALA A 822 28.76 -36.80 -29.23
CA ALA A 822 28.90 -37.53 -30.47
C ALA A 822 29.25 -38.98 -30.11
N ALA A 823 28.29 -39.88 -30.32
CA ALA A 823 28.48 -41.30 -30.54
C ALA A 823 27.27 -41.80 -31.35
#